data_AF-A0A4V0K815-F1
#
_entry.id   AF-A0A4V0K815-F1
#
_cell.length_a   1.000
_cell.length_b   1.000
_cell.length_c   1.000
_cell.angle_alpha   90.00
_cell.angle_beta   90.00
_cell.angle_gamma   90.00
#
_symmetry.space_group_name_H-M   'P 1'
#
loop_
_entity.id
_entity.type
_entity.pdbx_description
1 polymer ?
#
loop_
_entity_poly.entity_id
_entity_poly.type
_entity_poly.pdbx_seq_one_letter_code
_entity_poly.pdbx_strand_id
1 'polypeptide(L)'
;MVKGNKRMSHTFEVLILVLIAVLSFIIRLFSVIRNESIIHEYDPYFNYKLSNLLKENGLYSFWNYFDDMSWFPLGRATGQTLFPGLMITTYFIHQICHSMGFLIDMKIICIYIGPVFSVFTCILTYYLTKEVYNKKGRSSGGAALIAALFVSISPAHISRTVAGSYDNESISIFLLILCVYNWIKCLKEGTLFSVVLCSLSTYFMGLSWGAYIFIINSISLFMLAIIILKKYNIKYCIIYNVYYILTTILCLNVPCINKSIFTSIEHLAMHGIYLISNLLLFCNFITNIFNLNEEKVKNIFIKICFIISFLIFKFLIFADKLSWSHRSRTLLDPTYASKHNPIVASISEHQPTTWGSYYFDIHLVLFFLPIGLYECFKKNANIELFFLGIFTTLCMYFSSLMVRLLLIFSPFVSILSSIGLSSILGTLIEFANKPREVKLDDLDENNKKIEDKYNTNNNSIKQNINNAELETKQEQWNENENKDIAENNVIKNKVKEKRIPNEILENKSKLIIICILCIIALLFFLGVLIILHSTWCASIAYSESNITFYSRNNEGGRYINDDIRQMYKWIKENTESDSKIIAWWDYGYQLNAMSNRITYVDNNTWNNDQIANIGLILSSNEKNGYEELKKFDPDYLLISYGGYSKNSSDDLNKFLWIIKIVNKKYNFISPLLYYYHENAHPLGSNATAFMANSILYRLSYYNITNEKVKGFDYARKIEVPKIQNLKYFEEVFTSDIWGFRLYKIKQFV
;
A
#
# COMPACT_ATOMS: atom_id res chain seq x y z
N MET A 1 44.90 -1.21 8.87
CA MET A 1 43.58 -1.78 9.22
C MET A 1 42.40 -0.91 8.80
N VAL A 2 42.16 0.29 9.36
CA VAL A 2 40.89 1.07 9.18
C VAL A 2 40.34 1.18 7.74
N LYS A 3 41.17 1.49 6.72
CA LYS A 3 40.72 1.53 5.30
C LYS A 3 40.23 0.16 4.79
N GLY A 4 40.83 -0.93 5.26
CA GLY A 4 40.42 -2.30 4.95
C GLY A 4 39.04 -2.64 5.51
N ASN A 5 38.80 -2.35 6.79
CA ASN A 5 37.50 -2.61 7.42
C ASN A 5 36.36 -1.82 6.73
N LYS A 6 36.60 -0.58 6.29
CA LYS A 6 35.61 0.18 5.50
C LYS A 6 35.32 -0.47 4.14
N ARG A 7 36.35 -0.92 3.41
CA ARG A 7 36.17 -1.62 2.12
C ARG A 7 35.40 -2.93 2.33
N MET A 8 35.76 -3.70 3.35
CA MET A 8 35.10 -4.95 3.75
C MET A 8 33.62 -4.74 4.11
N SER A 9 33.32 -3.70 4.89
CA SER A 9 31.94 -3.34 5.26
C SER A 9 31.10 -3.00 4.03
N HIS A 10 31.63 -2.25 3.06
CA HIS A 10 30.90 -1.95 1.83
C HIS A 10 30.74 -3.18 0.91
N THR A 11 31.72 -4.08 0.84
CA THR A 11 31.52 -5.34 0.10
C THR A 11 30.45 -6.23 0.74
N PHE A 12 30.33 -6.26 2.07
CA PHE A 12 29.22 -6.93 2.75
C PHE A 12 27.87 -6.22 2.54
N GLU A 13 27.82 -4.88 2.63
CA GLU A 13 26.59 -4.12 2.30
C GLU A 13 26.07 -4.44 0.90
N VAL A 14 26.95 -4.45 -0.12
CA VAL A 14 26.57 -4.75 -1.50
C VAL A 14 26.17 -6.21 -1.68
N LEU A 15 26.91 -7.16 -1.11
CA LEU A 15 26.60 -8.59 -1.21
C LEU A 15 25.24 -8.93 -0.58
N ILE A 16 24.93 -8.36 0.60
CA ILE A 16 23.62 -8.56 1.24
C ILE A 16 22.50 -7.91 0.42
N LEU A 17 22.72 -6.72 -0.16
CA LEU A 17 21.74 -6.07 -1.03
C LEU A 17 21.45 -6.89 -2.30
N VAL A 18 22.47 -7.52 -2.89
CA VAL A 18 22.31 -8.44 -4.04
C VAL A 18 21.51 -9.69 -3.65
N LEU A 19 21.78 -10.27 -2.47
CA LEU A 19 20.99 -11.41 -1.97
C LEU A 19 19.51 -11.03 -1.71
N ILE A 20 19.25 -9.84 -1.16
CA ILE A 20 17.88 -9.30 -0.98
C ILE A 20 17.19 -9.09 -2.33
N ALA A 21 17.90 -8.57 -3.33
CA ALA A 21 17.38 -8.40 -4.69
C ALA A 21 16.99 -9.74 -5.34
N VAL A 22 17.87 -10.75 -5.28
CA VAL A 22 17.61 -12.10 -5.79
C VAL A 22 16.43 -12.75 -5.06
N LEU A 23 16.35 -12.59 -3.73
CA LEU A 23 15.20 -13.07 -2.93
C LEU A 23 13.88 -12.39 -3.34
N SER A 24 13.90 -11.07 -3.57
CA SER A 24 12.72 -10.30 -4.02
C SER A 24 12.16 -10.86 -5.33
N PHE A 25 13.05 -11.17 -6.28
CA PHE A 25 12.69 -11.75 -7.57
C PHE A 25 12.11 -13.16 -7.41
N ILE A 26 12.83 -14.07 -6.74
CA ILE A 26 12.44 -15.48 -6.59
C ILE A 26 11.08 -15.65 -5.91
N ILE A 27 10.78 -14.90 -4.85
CA ILE A 27 9.50 -14.99 -4.12
C ILE A 27 8.29 -14.66 -5.03
N ARG A 28 8.48 -13.87 -6.10
CA ARG A 28 7.41 -13.48 -7.03
C ARG A 28 7.22 -14.44 -8.20
N LEU A 29 8.00 -15.53 -8.28
CA LEU A 29 7.92 -16.52 -9.36
C LEU A 29 6.97 -17.69 -9.07
N PHE A 30 6.39 -17.81 -7.86
CA PHE A 30 5.60 -18.98 -7.48
C PHE A 30 4.43 -19.29 -8.43
N SER A 31 3.79 -18.28 -9.02
CA SER A 31 2.74 -18.46 -10.04
C SER A 31 3.27 -19.17 -11.28
N VAL A 32 4.36 -18.67 -11.86
CA VAL A 32 4.98 -19.17 -13.10
C VAL A 32 5.77 -20.48 -12.89
N ILE A 33 6.11 -20.81 -11.64
CA ILE A 33 6.72 -22.11 -11.28
C ILE A 33 5.66 -23.19 -11.02
N ARG A 34 4.50 -22.84 -10.44
CA ARG A 34 3.39 -23.77 -10.18
C ARG A 34 2.49 -24.00 -11.41
N ASN A 35 2.30 -22.95 -12.21
CA ASN A 35 1.32 -22.85 -13.29
C ASN A 35 2.06 -22.53 -14.61
N GLU A 36 1.34 -22.14 -15.66
CA GLU A 36 1.95 -21.66 -16.91
C GLU A 36 2.40 -20.18 -16.83
N SER A 37 3.30 -19.77 -17.73
CA SER A 37 3.61 -18.36 -17.98
C SER A 37 2.46 -17.66 -18.73
N ILE A 38 1.42 -17.30 -17.98
CA ILE A 38 0.27 -16.52 -18.44
C ILE A 38 0.14 -15.21 -17.64
N ILE A 39 -0.62 -14.28 -18.20
CA ILE A 39 -1.06 -13.07 -17.49
C ILE A 39 -2.20 -13.46 -16.54
N HIS A 40 -2.36 -12.76 -15.43
CA HIS A 40 -3.36 -13.05 -14.41
C HIS A 40 -4.37 -11.89 -14.27
N GLU A 41 -5.43 -12.11 -13.49
CA GLU A 41 -6.51 -11.15 -13.23
C GLU A 41 -7.27 -10.70 -14.52
N TYR A 42 -8.11 -9.67 -14.41
CA TYR A 42 -8.95 -9.17 -15.51
C TYR A 42 -8.31 -7.95 -16.20
N ASP A 43 -7.94 -6.93 -15.44
CA ASP A 43 -7.41 -5.65 -15.94
C ASP A 43 -6.09 -5.76 -16.74
N PRO A 44 -5.13 -6.63 -16.36
CA PRO A 44 -3.89 -6.83 -17.12
C PRO A 44 -4.06 -7.22 -18.59
N TYR A 45 -5.19 -7.81 -18.97
CA TYR A 45 -5.47 -8.18 -20.37
C TYR A 45 -5.67 -6.98 -21.30
N PHE A 46 -6.27 -5.91 -20.78
CA PHE A 46 -6.40 -4.65 -21.52
C PHE A 46 -5.05 -3.95 -21.68
N ASN A 47 -4.25 -3.91 -20.62
CA ASN A 47 -2.88 -3.40 -20.66
C ASN A 47 -2.03 -4.16 -21.69
N TYR A 48 -2.19 -5.48 -21.79
CA TYR A 48 -1.51 -6.33 -22.77
C TYR A 48 -1.97 -6.08 -24.22
N LYS A 49 -3.29 -6.01 -24.50
CA LYS A 49 -3.83 -5.63 -25.83
C LYS A 49 -3.21 -4.31 -26.30
N LEU A 50 -3.23 -3.30 -25.44
CA LEU A 50 -2.67 -1.97 -25.71
C LEU A 50 -1.15 -1.97 -25.92
N SER A 51 -0.43 -2.83 -25.21
CA SER A 51 1.04 -2.97 -25.37
C SER A 51 1.44 -3.60 -26.70
N ASN A 52 0.67 -4.58 -27.18
CA ASN A 52 0.86 -5.15 -28.52
C ASN A 52 0.53 -4.13 -29.61
N LEU A 53 -0.59 -3.39 -29.46
CA LEU A 53 -0.98 -2.34 -30.40
C LEU A 53 0.07 -1.22 -30.51
N LEU A 54 0.69 -0.84 -29.39
CA LEU A 54 1.81 0.12 -29.35
C LEU A 54 3.06 -0.46 -30.05
N LYS A 55 3.37 -1.74 -29.87
CA LYS A 55 4.46 -2.45 -30.56
C LYS A 55 4.24 -2.54 -32.08
N GLU A 56 3.01 -2.72 -32.54
CA GLU A 56 2.65 -2.86 -33.95
C GLU A 56 2.57 -1.51 -34.68
N ASN A 57 1.86 -0.54 -34.11
CA ASN A 57 1.52 0.72 -34.79
C ASN A 57 2.38 1.92 -34.34
N GLY A 58 3.17 1.80 -33.27
CA GLY A 58 4.02 2.85 -32.72
C GLY A 58 3.31 3.88 -31.84
N LEU A 59 4.08 4.87 -31.34
CA LEU A 59 3.60 5.80 -30.31
C LEU A 59 2.55 6.83 -30.81
N TYR A 60 2.70 7.36 -32.04
CA TYR A 60 1.81 8.42 -32.56
C TYR A 60 0.39 7.94 -32.87
N SER A 61 0.25 6.71 -33.36
CA SER A 61 -1.04 6.05 -33.60
C SER A 61 -1.68 5.66 -32.26
N PHE A 62 -0.91 5.06 -31.35
CA PHE A 62 -1.34 4.72 -29.99
C PHE A 62 -1.92 5.92 -29.23
N TRP A 63 -1.28 7.09 -29.30
CA TRP A 63 -1.75 8.31 -28.64
C TRP A 63 -3.11 8.82 -29.15
N ASN A 64 -3.45 8.48 -30.39
CA ASN A 64 -4.71 8.83 -31.04
C ASN A 64 -5.65 7.63 -31.22
N TYR A 65 -5.35 6.49 -30.57
CA TYR A 65 -6.10 5.25 -30.79
C TYR A 65 -7.51 5.31 -30.19
N PHE A 66 -8.46 4.76 -30.94
CA PHE A 66 -9.88 4.63 -30.61
C PHE A 66 -10.26 3.15 -30.77
N ASP A 67 -10.74 2.55 -29.69
CA ASP A 67 -11.10 1.13 -29.60
C ASP A 67 -12.62 0.99 -29.77
N ASP A 68 -13.03 0.80 -31.03
CA ASP A 68 -14.40 0.57 -31.51
C ASP A 68 -14.97 -0.79 -31.06
N MET A 69 -14.10 -1.79 -30.87
CA MET A 69 -14.44 -3.11 -30.32
C MET A 69 -14.90 -3.05 -28.84
N SER A 70 -14.80 -1.90 -28.18
CA SER A 70 -15.16 -1.71 -26.75
C SER A 70 -16.24 -0.66 -26.57
N TRP A 71 -17.15 -0.84 -25.61
CA TRP A 71 -18.29 0.05 -25.37
C TRP A 71 -19.18 0.28 -26.60
N PHE A 72 -19.42 -0.73 -27.42
CA PHE A 72 -20.34 -0.60 -28.56
C PHE A 72 -21.74 -0.11 -28.09
N PRO A 73 -22.37 0.88 -28.76
CA PRO A 73 -21.96 1.55 -30.01
C PRO A 73 -21.16 2.85 -29.84
N LEU A 74 -20.72 3.19 -28.61
CA LEU A 74 -20.03 4.44 -28.29
C LEU A 74 -18.54 4.44 -28.65
N GLY A 75 -17.89 3.28 -28.57
CA GLY A 75 -16.42 3.17 -28.69
C GLY A 75 -15.68 3.76 -27.48
N ARG A 76 -14.35 3.67 -27.49
CA ARG A 76 -13.49 4.26 -26.43
C ARG A 76 -12.24 4.93 -27.01
N ALA A 77 -12.06 6.23 -26.76
CA ALA A 77 -10.81 6.95 -27.01
C ALA A 77 -9.71 6.52 -26.01
N THR A 78 -9.11 5.35 -26.21
CA THR A 78 -8.18 4.73 -25.26
C THR A 78 -6.92 5.57 -25.04
N GLY A 79 -6.32 6.12 -26.11
CA GLY A 79 -5.13 6.98 -26.02
C GLY A 79 -5.33 8.28 -25.20
N GLN A 80 -6.58 8.72 -25.02
CA GLN A 80 -6.93 9.91 -24.23
C GLN A 80 -7.54 9.59 -22.85
N THR A 81 -7.82 8.32 -22.53
CA THR A 81 -8.53 7.90 -21.30
C THR A 81 -7.72 6.97 -20.39
N LEU A 82 -6.45 6.69 -20.72
CA LEU A 82 -5.60 5.74 -20.00
C LEU A 82 -4.22 6.35 -19.67
N PHE A 83 -3.62 5.87 -18.58
CA PHE A 83 -2.25 6.17 -18.15
C PHE A 83 -1.23 5.34 -18.97
N PRO A 84 -0.48 5.93 -19.93
CA PRO A 84 0.29 5.15 -20.90
C PRO A 84 1.65 4.64 -20.38
N GLY A 85 2.06 5.00 -19.17
CA GLY A 85 3.40 4.74 -18.62
C GLY A 85 3.77 3.25 -18.57
N LEU A 86 2.81 2.37 -18.27
CA LEU A 86 3.02 0.93 -18.22
C LEU A 86 3.33 0.33 -19.60
N MET A 87 2.68 0.82 -20.66
CA MET A 87 2.87 0.34 -22.05
C MET A 87 4.11 0.95 -22.68
N ILE A 88 4.41 2.22 -22.38
CA ILE A 88 5.63 2.89 -22.84
C ILE A 88 6.88 2.23 -22.26
N THR A 89 6.85 1.82 -20.98
CA THR A 89 7.98 1.12 -20.35
C THR A 89 8.20 -0.29 -20.88
N THR A 90 7.15 -1.10 -21.08
CA THR A 90 7.32 -2.43 -21.68
C THR A 90 7.81 -2.34 -23.12
N TYR A 91 7.29 -1.40 -23.91
CA TYR A 91 7.78 -1.14 -25.27
C TYR A 91 9.26 -0.72 -25.28
N PHE A 92 9.66 0.18 -24.38
CA PHE A 92 11.07 0.62 -24.28
C PHE A 92 12.00 -0.52 -23.84
N ILE A 93 11.57 -1.37 -22.90
CA ILE A 93 12.30 -2.58 -22.49
C ILE A 93 12.42 -3.56 -23.67
N HIS A 94 11.32 -3.81 -24.41
CA HIS A 94 11.31 -4.63 -25.62
C HIS A 94 12.28 -4.09 -26.69
N GLN A 95 12.31 -2.77 -26.91
CA GLN A 95 13.22 -2.12 -27.87
C GLN A 95 14.70 -2.22 -27.43
N ILE A 96 14.99 -2.17 -26.12
CA ILE A 96 16.34 -2.44 -25.59
C ILE A 96 16.71 -3.91 -25.80
N CYS A 97 15.86 -4.87 -25.40
CA CYS A 97 16.13 -6.29 -25.60
C CYS A 97 16.37 -6.63 -27.07
N HIS A 98 15.56 -6.10 -27.98
CA HIS A 98 15.69 -6.32 -29.41
C HIS A 98 16.96 -5.69 -29.99
N SER A 99 17.33 -4.47 -29.59
CA SER A 99 18.58 -3.82 -30.04
C SER A 99 19.84 -4.46 -29.45
N MET A 100 19.73 -5.17 -28.32
CA MET A 100 20.78 -6.07 -27.79
C MET A 100 20.79 -7.47 -28.45
N GLY A 101 19.92 -7.74 -29.42
CA GLY A 101 19.84 -9.01 -30.16
C GLY A 101 18.99 -10.11 -29.50
N PHE A 102 18.29 -9.82 -28.39
CA PHE A 102 17.42 -10.80 -27.73
C PHE A 102 16.01 -10.79 -28.33
N LEU A 103 15.65 -11.86 -29.03
CA LEU A 103 14.32 -12.09 -29.61
C LEU A 103 13.33 -12.58 -28.54
N ILE A 104 12.92 -11.68 -27.63
CA ILE A 104 11.97 -11.95 -26.54
C ILE A 104 10.57 -11.48 -26.95
N ASP A 105 9.56 -12.34 -26.77
CA ASP A 105 8.17 -11.95 -27.03
C ASP A 105 7.61 -10.96 -25.98
N MET A 106 6.71 -10.10 -26.41
CA MET A 106 6.09 -9.06 -25.59
C MET A 106 5.36 -9.64 -24.37
N LYS A 107 4.69 -10.80 -24.53
CA LYS A 107 4.01 -11.51 -23.43
C LYS A 107 4.96 -11.83 -22.29
N ILE A 108 6.19 -12.24 -22.60
CA ILE A 108 7.21 -12.59 -21.60
C ILE A 108 7.61 -11.34 -20.79
N ILE A 109 7.82 -10.21 -21.47
CA ILE A 109 8.18 -8.94 -20.82
C ILE A 109 7.06 -8.45 -19.91
N CYS A 110 5.79 -8.51 -20.36
CA CYS A 110 4.62 -8.17 -19.55
C CYS A 110 4.49 -9.06 -18.29
N ILE A 111 4.83 -10.36 -18.38
CA ILE A 111 4.76 -11.29 -17.23
C ILE A 111 5.83 -10.98 -16.18
N TYR A 112 7.06 -10.66 -16.58
CA TYR A 112 8.19 -10.49 -15.65
C TYR A 112 8.42 -9.06 -15.14
N ILE A 113 7.66 -8.05 -15.62
CA ILE A 113 7.91 -6.65 -15.23
C ILE A 113 7.67 -6.37 -13.75
N GLY A 114 6.64 -6.95 -13.13
CA GLY A 114 6.38 -6.83 -11.68
C GLY A 114 7.55 -7.32 -10.83
N PRO A 115 8.04 -8.56 -11.03
CA PRO A 115 9.27 -9.06 -10.42
C PRO A 115 10.48 -8.14 -10.65
N VAL A 116 10.71 -7.64 -11.87
CA VAL A 116 11.86 -6.76 -12.18
C VAL A 116 11.77 -5.43 -11.44
N PHE A 117 10.62 -4.74 -11.46
CA PHE A 117 10.45 -3.49 -10.73
C PHE A 117 10.49 -3.69 -9.21
N SER A 118 10.09 -4.86 -8.69
CA SER A 118 10.26 -5.19 -7.26
C SER A 118 11.72 -5.34 -6.80
N VAL A 119 12.66 -5.58 -7.73
CA VAL A 119 14.09 -5.52 -7.43
C VAL A 119 14.52 -4.06 -7.30
N PHE A 120 14.06 -3.20 -8.21
CA PHE A 120 14.33 -1.77 -8.15
C PHE A 120 13.68 -1.06 -6.94
N THR A 121 12.48 -1.46 -6.49
CA THR A 121 11.89 -0.94 -5.23
C THR A 121 12.80 -1.23 -4.03
N CYS A 122 13.38 -2.42 -3.94
CA CYS A 122 14.23 -2.82 -2.81
C CYS A 122 15.55 -2.05 -2.78
N ILE A 123 16.21 -1.91 -3.94
CA ILE A 123 17.43 -1.11 -4.09
C ILE A 123 17.16 0.37 -3.75
N LEU A 124 16.02 0.91 -4.20
CA LEU A 124 15.66 2.30 -3.94
C LEU A 124 15.26 2.56 -2.47
N THR A 125 14.56 1.62 -1.84
CA THR A 125 14.26 1.61 -0.39
C THR A 125 15.54 1.66 0.45
N TYR A 126 16.58 0.90 0.05
CA TYR A 126 17.89 0.97 0.69
C TYR A 126 18.47 2.39 0.62
N TYR A 127 18.49 3.02 -0.57
CA TYR A 127 19.03 4.36 -0.72
C TYR A 127 18.22 5.42 0.05
N LEU A 128 16.89 5.38 -0.01
CA LEU A 128 16.00 6.26 0.76
C LEU A 128 16.26 6.15 2.27
N THR A 129 16.32 4.93 2.79
CA THR A 129 16.55 4.68 4.24
C THR A 129 17.95 5.12 4.66
N LYS A 130 18.98 4.82 3.86
CA LYS A 130 20.37 5.25 4.09
C LYS A 130 20.51 6.77 4.03
N GLU A 131 19.69 7.44 3.24
CA GLU A 131 19.62 8.88 3.18
C GLU A 131 18.91 9.50 4.39
N VAL A 132 17.79 8.94 4.84
CA VAL A 132 17.00 9.50 5.96
C VAL A 132 17.70 9.27 7.31
N TYR A 133 18.21 8.05 7.58
CA TYR A 133 18.76 7.69 8.89
C TYR A 133 20.27 8.02 9.07
N ASN A 134 20.67 9.25 8.74
CA ASN A 134 22.06 9.70 8.94
C ASN A 134 22.33 10.21 10.37
N LYS A 135 22.28 9.30 11.35
CA LYS A 135 22.62 9.56 12.76
C LYS A 135 24.13 9.40 12.97
N LYS A 136 24.86 10.49 13.22
CA LYS A 136 26.33 10.45 13.47
C LYS A 136 26.65 9.41 14.56
N GLY A 137 27.47 8.42 14.23
CA GLY A 137 27.93 7.37 15.15
C GLY A 137 27.21 6.01 15.05
N ARG A 138 26.07 5.91 14.34
CA ARG A 138 25.38 4.62 14.10
C ARG A 138 25.51 4.19 12.63
N SER A 139 25.47 2.87 12.38
CA SER A 139 25.56 2.32 11.01
C SER A 139 24.24 2.50 10.26
N SER A 140 24.15 3.54 9.43
CA SER A 140 22.97 3.79 8.57
C SER A 140 22.75 2.69 7.52
N GLY A 141 23.80 1.94 7.16
CA GLY A 141 23.70 0.76 6.31
C GLY A 141 22.85 -0.36 6.91
N GLY A 142 22.86 -0.55 8.24
CA GLY A 142 22.07 -1.59 8.92
C GLY A 142 20.56 -1.39 8.74
N ALA A 143 20.05 -0.21 9.07
CA ALA A 143 18.66 0.15 8.85
C ALA A 143 18.27 0.07 7.35
N ALA A 144 19.18 0.45 6.45
CA ALA A 144 18.92 0.40 5.02
C ALA A 144 18.77 -1.03 4.47
N LEU A 145 19.60 -1.98 4.93
CA LEU A 145 19.48 -3.40 4.56
C LEU A 145 18.19 -4.03 5.13
N ILE A 146 17.86 -3.74 6.39
CA ILE A 146 16.64 -4.27 7.04
C ILE A 146 15.38 -3.71 6.37
N ALA A 147 15.39 -2.44 5.95
CA ALA A 147 14.27 -1.84 5.22
C ALA A 147 14.08 -2.49 3.83
N ALA A 148 15.17 -2.71 3.09
CA ALA A 148 15.11 -3.41 1.81
C ALA A 148 14.61 -4.85 1.95
N LEU A 149 15.01 -5.55 3.01
CA LEU A 149 14.55 -6.91 3.33
C LEU A 149 13.06 -6.95 3.70
N PHE A 150 12.56 -6.00 4.50
CA PHE A 150 11.12 -5.93 4.81
C PHE A 150 10.27 -5.57 3.57
N VAL A 151 10.78 -4.72 2.67
CA VAL A 151 10.07 -4.39 1.41
C VAL A 151 10.06 -5.54 0.41
N SER A 152 11.18 -6.27 0.22
CA SER A 152 11.21 -7.42 -0.70
C SER A 152 10.24 -8.53 -0.28
N ILE A 153 10.08 -8.70 1.04
CA ILE A 153 9.35 -9.80 1.68
C ILE A 153 7.87 -9.45 1.99
N SER A 154 7.46 -8.17 1.99
CA SER A 154 6.11 -7.76 2.41
C SER A 154 5.00 -8.40 1.55
N PRO A 155 4.08 -9.21 2.14
CA PRO A 155 2.96 -9.82 1.43
C PRO A 155 2.11 -8.81 0.65
N ALA A 156 1.81 -7.65 1.25
CA ALA A 156 1.10 -6.54 0.58
C ALA A 156 1.75 -6.11 -0.74
N HIS A 157 3.08 -5.95 -0.78
CA HIS A 157 3.81 -5.57 -2.00
C HIS A 157 3.84 -6.74 -2.99
N ILE A 158 4.03 -7.98 -2.51
CA ILE A 158 4.04 -9.17 -3.35
C ILE A 158 2.74 -9.29 -4.13
N SER A 159 1.57 -9.08 -3.49
CA SER A 159 0.23 -9.28 -4.07
C SER A 159 0.00 -8.73 -5.49
N ARG A 160 0.54 -7.54 -5.83
CA ARG A 160 0.44 -6.90 -7.16
C ARG A 160 1.78 -6.80 -7.91
N THR A 161 2.77 -7.59 -7.50
CA THR A 161 4.06 -7.73 -8.20
C THR A 161 4.47 -9.19 -8.43
N VAL A 162 3.55 -10.14 -8.23
CA VAL A 162 3.70 -11.54 -8.68
C VAL A 162 3.87 -11.59 -10.20
N ALA A 163 4.70 -12.50 -10.70
CA ALA A 163 4.87 -12.72 -12.12
C ALA A 163 3.51 -13.05 -12.78
N GLY A 164 3.17 -12.34 -13.85
CA GLY A 164 1.87 -12.41 -14.53
C GLY A 164 0.87 -11.32 -14.16
N SER A 165 1.04 -10.60 -13.04
CA SER A 165 0.21 -9.43 -12.68
C SER A 165 0.70 -8.17 -13.42
N TYR A 166 0.20 -7.96 -14.64
CA TYR A 166 0.56 -6.81 -15.49
C TYR A 166 -0.39 -5.61 -15.29
N ASP A 167 -0.50 -5.12 -14.05
CA ASP A 167 -1.23 -3.88 -13.68
C ASP A 167 -0.26 -2.74 -13.29
N ASN A 168 -0.78 -1.52 -13.31
CA ASN A 168 -0.06 -0.25 -13.19
C ASN A 168 0.68 -0.10 -11.84
N GLU A 169 0.17 -0.72 -10.77
CA GLU A 169 0.81 -0.83 -9.47
C GLU A 169 2.24 -1.40 -9.54
N SER A 170 2.51 -2.35 -10.46
CA SER A 170 3.83 -3.01 -10.54
C SER A 170 4.99 -2.05 -10.76
N ILE A 171 4.77 -0.97 -11.52
CA ILE A 171 5.74 0.12 -11.70
C ILE A 171 5.51 1.25 -10.70
N SER A 172 4.26 1.50 -10.34
CA SER A 172 3.89 2.69 -9.56
C SER A 172 4.35 2.64 -8.10
N ILE A 173 4.58 1.47 -7.50
CA ILE A 173 5.26 1.36 -6.20
C ILE A 173 6.71 1.89 -6.30
N PHE A 174 7.43 1.55 -7.36
CA PHE A 174 8.79 2.05 -7.60
C PHE A 174 8.80 3.56 -7.79
N LEU A 175 7.87 4.09 -8.61
CA LEU A 175 7.78 5.53 -8.85
C LEU A 175 7.33 6.32 -7.62
N LEU A 176 6.45 5.76 -6.77
CA LEU A 176 6.07 6.35 -5.49
C LEU A 176 7.29 6.54 -4.56
N ILE A 177 8.10 5.49 -4.40
CA ILE A 177 9.33 5.54 -3.61
C ILE A 177 10.35 6.50 -4.25
N LEU A 178 10.43 6.56 -5.59
CA LEU A 178 11.32 7.47 -6.34
C LEU A 178 10.97 8.94 -6.17
N CYS A 179 9.67 9.28 -6.15
CA CYS A 179 9.21 10.63 -5.87
C CYS A 179 9.56 11.05 -4.44
N VAL A 180 9.32 10.18 -3.45
CA VAL A 180 9.66 10.45 -2.04
C VAL A 180 11.18 10.57 -1.85
N TYR A 181 11.96 9.70 -2.50
CA TYR A 181 13.43 9.75 -2.51
C TYR A 181 13.95 11.09 -3.09
N ASN A 182 13.49 11.46 -4.28
CA ASN A 182 13.93 12.69 -4.94
C ASN A 182 13.48 13.95 -4.19
N TRP A 183 12.29 13.95 -3.56
CA TRP A 183 11.86 15.04 -2.68
C TRP A 183 12.75 15.17 -1.43
N ILE A 184 13.07 14.06 -0.76
CA ILE A 184 13.97 14.03 0.41
C ILE A 184 15.37 14.56 0.04
N LYS A 185 15.89 14.14 -1.11
CA LYS A 185 17.16 14.64 -1.66
C LYS A 185 17.10 16.13 -1.98
N CYS A 186 15.98 16.58 -2.57
CA CYS A 186 15.74 17.98 -2.89
C CYS A 186 15.70 18.88 -1.64
N LEU A 187 15.13 18.41 -0.52
CA LEU A 187 15.16 19.17 0.75
C LEU A 187 16.60 19.38 1.27
N LYS A 188 17.47 18.37 1.12
CA LYS A 188 18.88 18.44 1.52
C LYS A 188 19.71 19.32 0.62
N GLU A 189 19.76 18.98 -0.67
CA GLU A 189 20.61 19.66 -1.65
C GLU A 189 20.05 21.06 -1.94
N GLY A 190 18.78 21.16 -2.31
CA GLY A 190 18.16 22.40 -2.77
C GLY A 190 18.74 22.93 -4.08
N THR A 191 19.32 22.05 -4.89
CA THR A 191 19.81 22.38 -6.23
C THR A 191 18.64 22.38 -7.21
N LEU A 192 18.67 23.25 -8.23
CA LEU A 192 17.66 23.24 -9.29
C LEU A 192 17.53 21.85 -9.94
N PHE A 193 18.65 21.17 -10.13
CA PHE A 193 18.71 19.80 -10.67
C PHE A 193 17.91 18.80 -9.82
N SER A 194 18.03 18.85 -8.49
CA SER A 194 17.24 17.99 -7.59
C SER A 194 15.73 18.25 -7.67
N VAL A 195 15.32 19.50 -7.91
CA VAL A 195 13.91 19.85 -8.16
C VAL A 195 13.43 19.27 -9.49
N VAL A 196 14.22 19.44 -10.56
CA VAL A 196 13.89 18.94 -11.91
C VAL A 196 13.72 17.43 -11.90
N LEU A 197 14.64 16.70 -11.25
CA LEU A 197 14.55 15.25 -11.11
C LEU A 197 13.31 14.81 -10.30
N CYS A 198 12.94 15.58 -9.26
CA CYS A 198 11.71 15.34 -8.49
C CYS A 198 10.44 15.53 -9.35
N SER A 199 10.34 16.65 -10.10
CA SER A 199 9.18 16.92 -10.96
C SER A 199 9.06 15.94 -12.13
N LEU A 200 10.18 15.50 -12.72
CA LEU A 200 10.19 14.44 -13.74
C LEU A 200 9.72 13.10 -13.16
N SER A 201 10.12 12.77 -11.93
CA SER A 201 9.65 11.58 -11.22
C SER A 201 8.13 11.63 -10.98
N THR A 202 7.59 12.78 -10.55
CA THR A 202 6.14 12.93 -10.31
C THR A 202 5.33 13.02 -11.61
N TYR A 203 5.90 13.54 -12.69
CA TYR A 203 5.31 13.46 -14.02
C TYR A 203 5.22 12.01 -14.52
N PHE A 204 6.29 11.23 -14.37
CA PHE A 204 6.30 9.82 -14.77
C PHE A 204 5.37 8.96 -13.90
N MET A 205 5.22 9.30 -12.62
CA MET A 205 4.15 8.77 -11.78
C MET A 205 2.76 9.11 -12.36
N GLY A 206 2.54 10.38 -12.74
CA GLY A 206 1.28 10.83 -13.36
C GLY A 206 0.97 10.19 -14.71
N LEU A 207 1.99 9.83 -15.50
CA LEU A 207 1.84 9.00 -16.70
C LEU A 207 1.46 7.54 -16.40
N SER A 208 1.70 7.05 -15.18
CA SER A 208 1.56 5.62 -14.84
C SER A 208 0.35 5.31 -13.96
N TRP A 209 0.03 6.14 -12.97
CA TRP A 209 -1.06 5.86 -12.02
C TRP A 209 -1.58 7.12 -11.29
N GLY A 210 -2.88 7.15 -11.01
CA GLY A 210 -3.57 8.29 -10.40
C GLY A 210 -3.06 8.73 -9.02
N ALA A 211 -2.27 7.91 -8.31
CA ALA A 211 -1.70 8.29 -7.02
C ALA A 211 -0.63 9.40 -7.08
N TYR A 212 -0.29 9.95 -8.25
CA TYR A 212 0.45 11.22 -8.32
C TYR A 212 -0.26 12.35 -7.54
N ILE A 213 -1.60 12.33 -7.49
CA ILE A 213 -2.45 13.24 -6.68
C ILE A 213 -2.12 13.12 -5.19
N PHE A 214 -1.94 11.88 -4.71
CA PHE A 214 -1.59 11.58 -3.32
C PHE A 214 -0.19 12.11 -2.96
N ILE A 215 0.78 11.99 -3.87
CA ILE A 215 2.14 12.53 -3.68
C ILE A 215 2.12 14.05 -3.61
N ILE A 216 1.46 14.71 -4.57
CA ILE A 216 1.31 16.16 -4.63
C ILE A 216 0.69 16.70 -3.33
N ASN A 217 -0.41 16.10 -2.87
CA ASN A 217 -1.10 16.54 -1.67
C ASN A 217 -0.32 16.22 -0.38
N SER A 218 0.47 15.14 -0.35
CA SER A 218 1.36 14.83 0.78
C SER A 218 2.53 15.81 0.90
N ILE A 219 3.14 16.19 -0.22
CA ILE A 219 4.19 17.24 -0.28
C ILE A 219 3.60 18.60 0.16
N SER A 220 2.39 18.91 -0.31
CA SER A 220 1.67 20.13 0.08
C SER A 220 1.39 20.17 1.59
N LEU A 221 0.79 19.10 2.15
CA LEU A 221 0.51 18.99 3.58
C LEU A 221 1.77 19.14 4.45
N PHE A 222 2.89 18.56 4.02
CA PHE A 222 4.18 18.70 4.69
C PHE A 222 4.69 20.15 4.72
N MET A 223 4.59 20.88 3.60
CA MET A 223 4.93 22.31 3.56
C MET A 223 4.05 23.13 4.50
N LEU A 224 2.74 22.86 4.52
CA LEU A 224 1.80 23.49 5.47
C LEU A 224 2.16 23.18 6.93
N ALA A 225 2.54 21.95 7.25
CA ALA A 225 2.99 21.55 8.58
C ALA A 225 4.27 22.30 9.02
N ILE A 226 5.25 22.46 8.13
CA ILE A 226 6.48 23.23 8.42
C ILE A 226 6.17 24.71 8.67
N ILE A 227 5.25 25.31 7.89
CA ILE A 227 4.81 26.70 8.05
C ILE A 227 4.13 26.90 9.41
N ILE A 228 3.19 26.02 9.79
CA ILE A 228 2.51 26.06 11.10
C ILE A 228 3.50 25.90 12.26
N LEU A 229 4.47 24.97 12.14
CA LEU A 229 5.53 24.77 13.13
C LEU A 229 6.60 25.87 13.15
N LYS A 230 6.49 26.89 12.29
CA LYS A 230 7.44 28.01 12.13
C LYS A 230 8.88 27.57 11.84
N LYS A 231 9.07 26.37 11.27
CA LYS A 231 10.38 25.82 10.88
C LYS A 231 10.69 26.01 9.37
N TYR A 232 10.01 26.95 8.72
CA TYR A 232 10.18 27.18 7.28
C TYR A 232 11.46 27.97 6.98
N ASN A 233 12.36 27.35 6.23
CA ASN A 233 13.50 28.05 5.61
C ASN A 233 13.08 28.58 4.24
N ILE A 234 13.58 29.76 3.86
CA ILE A 234 13.38 30.38 2.52
C ILE A 234 13.67 29.38 1.39
N LYS A 235 14.72 28.56 1.56
CA LYS A 235 15.08 27.44 0.67
C LYS A 235 13.92 26.50 0.37
N TYR A 236 13.10 26.10 1.36
CA TYR A 236 11.98 25.17 1.14
C TYR A 236 10.82 25.83 0.38
N CYS A 237 10.58 27.13 0.60
CA CYS A 237 9.59 27.88 -0.17
C CYS A 237 9.99 28.02 -1.65
N ILE A 238 11.28 28.29 -1.92
CA ILE A 238 11.81 28.35 -3.30
C ILE A 238 11.73 26.96 -3.97
N ILE A 239 12.17 25.90 -3.28
CA ILE A 239 12.08 24.50 -3.77
C ILE A 239 10.64 24.15 -4.16
N TYR A 240 9.67 24.40 -3.26
CA TYR A 240 8.27 24.08 -3.51
C TYR A 240 7.69 24.89 -4.68
N ASN A 241 8.07 26.16 -4.84
CA ASN A 241 7.62 26.99 -5.95
C ASN A 241 8.13 26.49 -7.30
N VAL A 242 9.42 26.12 -7.41
CA VAL A 242 9.97 25.57 -8.67
C VAL A 242 9.37 24.20 -8.96
N TYR A 243 9.23 23.34 -7.94
CA TYR A 243 8.53 22.05 -8.06
C TYR A 243 7.08 22.22 -8.54
N TYR A 244 6.35 23.19 -7.99
CA TYR A 244 4.97 23.50 -8.38
C TYR A 244 4.86 23.89 -9.87
N ILE A 245 5.67 24.84 -10.32
CA ILE A 245 5.62 25.34 -11.71
C ILE A 245 5.97 24.21 -12.68
N LEU A 246 7.07 23.50 -12.42
CA LEU A 246 7.54 22.45 -13.33
C LEU A 246 6.58 21.25 -13.37
N THR A 247 6.01 20.85 -12.22
CA THR A 247 5.07 19.72 -12.16
C THR A 247 3.73 20.04 -12.82
N THR A 248 3.21 21.26 -12.70
CA THR A 248 1.96 21.64 -13.40
C THR A 248 2.16 21.68 -14.92
N ILE A 249 3.26 22.28 -15.41
CA ILE A 249 3.60 22.29 -16.85
C ILE A 249 3.75 20.87 -17.41
N LEU A 250 4.43 19.97 -16.68
CA LEU A 250 4.59 18.59 -17.12
C LEU A 250 3.27 17.81 -17.14
N CYS A 251 2.45 17.90 -16.09
CA CYS A 251 1.18 17.19 -16.01
C CYS A 251 0.12 17.68 -17.02
N LEU A 252 0.19 18.94 -17.49
CA LEU A 252 -0.67 19.46 -18.55
C LEU A 252 -0.48 18.72 -19.90
N ASN A 253 0.68 18.10 -20.12
CA ASN A 253 0.95 17.33 -21.35
C ASN A 253 0.27 15.94 -21.36
N VAL A 254 -0.29 15.47 -20.24
CA VAL A 254 -0.98 14.18 -20.16
C VAL A 254 -2.48 14.39 -20.47
N PRO A 255 -3.03 13.82 -21.56
CA PRO A 255 -4.42 14.10 -22.00
C PRO A 255 -5.46 13.88 -20.89
N CYS A 256 -5.31 12.78 -20.16
CA CYS A 256 -6.17 12.35 -19.05
C CYS A 256 -6.20 13.34 -17.87
N ILE A 257 -5.15 14.17 -17.71
CA ILE A 257 -4.92 15.03 -16.54
C ILE A 257 -5.07 16.53 -16.90
N ASN A 258 -4.78 16.92 -18.14
CA ASN A 258 -4.74 18.31 -18.61
C ASN A 258 -5.90 19.17 -18.06
N LYS A 259 -7.14 18.73 -18.26
CA LYS A 259 -8.33 19.45 -17.78
C LYS A 259 -8.51 19.36 -16.25
N SER A 260 -8.18 18.23 -15.62
CA SER A 260 -8.44 17.99 -14.19
C SER A 260 -7.59 18.87 -13.28
N ILE A 261 -6.40 19.30 -13.72
CA ILE A 261 -5.50 20.19 -12.96
C ILE A 261 -6.25 21.43 -12.45
N PHE A 262 -6.99 22.11 -13.34
CA PHE A 262 -7.68 23.35 -13.00
C PHE A 262 -9.14 23.18 -12.57
N THR A 263 -9.82 22.10 -12.98
CA THR A 263 -11.27 21.92 -12.70
C THR A 263 -11.57 21.06 -11.47
N SER A 264 -10.60 20.37 -10.89
CA SER A 264 -10.82 19.49 -9.73
C SER A 264 -10.34 20.11 -8.42
N ILE A 265 -11.09 19.87 -7.33
CA ILE A 265 -10.68 20.26 -5.97
C ILE A 265 -9.40 19.51 -5.53
N GLU A 266 -9.05 18.41 -6.21
CA GLU A 266 -7.98 17.49 -5.83
C GLU A 266 -6.57 18.10 -5.96
N HIS A 267 -6.40 19.17 -6.75
CA HIS A 267 -5.16 19.96 -6.81
C HIS A 267 -5.25 21.30 -6.06
N LEU A 268 -6.39 21.63 -5.45
CA LEU A 268 -6.61 22.93 -4.80
C LEU A 268 -5.65 23.18 -3.62
N ALA A 269 -5.25 22.15 -2.89
CA ALA A 269 -4.24 22.26 -1.82
C ALA A 269 -2.87 22.68 -2.38
N MET A 270 -2.45 22.10 -3.51
CA MET A 270 -1.21 22.44 -4.20
C MET A 270 -1.18 23.92 -4.62
N HIS A 271 -2.26 24.41 -5.23
CA HIS A 271 -2.43 25.80 -5.64
C HIS A 271 -2.48 26.77 -4.44
N GLY A 272 -3.24 26.44 -3.39
CA GLY A 272 -3.37 27.28 -2.20
C GLY A 272 -2.04 27.45 -1.45
N ILE A 273 -1.27 26.37 -1.31
CA ILE A 273 0.04 26.41 -0.63
C ILE A 273 1.10 27.12 -1.49
N TYR A 274 1.00 27.09 -2.82
CA TYR A 274 1.82 27.92 -3.71
C TYR A 274 1.52 29.42 -3.56
N LEU A 275 0.25 29.79 -3.33
CA LEU A 275 -0.11 31.17 -3.03
C LEU A 275 0.48 31.60 -1.67
N ILE A 276 0.36 30.76 -0.64
CA ILE A 276 0.94 31.01 0.70
C ILE A 276 2.47 31.13 0.66
N SER A 277 3.18 30.25 -0.05
CA SER A 277 4.65 30.29 -0.13
C SER A 277 5.15 31.55 -0.84
N ASN A 278 4.47 32.00 -1.90
CA ASN A 278 4.78 33.28 -2.55
C ASN A 278 4.53 34.48 -1.65
N LEU A 279 3.41 34.52 -0.91
CA LEU A 279 3.16 35.56 0.08
C LEU A 279 4.22 35.59 1.19
N LEU A 280 4.67 34.42 1.68
CA LEU A 280 5.74 34.33 2.70
C LEU A 280 7.09 34.83 2.16
N LEU A 281 7.44 34.52 0.91
CA LEU A 281 8.66 35.04 0.27
C LEU A 281 8.59 36.57 0.09
N PHE A 282 7.47 37.08 -0.43
CA PHE A 282 7.23 38.52 -0.59
C PHE A 282 7.25 39.27 0.75
N CYS A 283 6.67 38.70 1.80
CA CYS A 283 6.72 39.30 3.13
C CYS A 283 8.14 39.27 3.72
N ASN A 284 8.92 38.20 3.52
CA ASN A 284 10.33 38.22 3.95
C ASN A 284 11.15 39.28 3.19
N PHE A 285 10.86 39.52 1.91
CA PHE A 285 11.46 40.62 1.15
C PHE A 285 11.08 41.99 1.73
N ILE A 286 9.81 42.21 2.09
CA ILE A 286 9.37 43.42 2.82
C ILE A 286 10.08 43.56 4.18
N THR A 287 10.17 42.49 4.98
CA THR A 287 10.82 42.56 6.31
C THR A 287 12.29 42.95 6.19
N ASN A 288 13.00 42.44 5.17
CA ASN A 288 14.38 42.80 4.88
C ASN A 288 14.56 44.25 4.39
N ILE A 289 13.57 44.82 3.69
CA ILE A 289 13.62 46.22 3.21
C ILE A 289 13.37 47.22 4.35
N PHE A 290 12.39 46.93 5.22
CA PHE A 290 11.93 47.86 6.25
C PHE A 290 12.56 47.62 7.64
N ASN A 291 13.49 46.67 7.78
CA ASN A 291 14.17 46.31 9.04
C ASN A 291 13.20 46.13 10.24
N LEU A 292 12.04 45.54 9.98
CA LEU A 292 10.99 45.37 10.99
C LEU A 292 11.27 44.17 11.90
N ASN A 293 10.74 44.22 13.13
CA ASN A 293 10.81 43.13 14.11
C ASN A 293 10.25 41.81 13.53
N GLU A 294 11.14 40.94 13.06
CA GLU A 294 10.78 39.79 12.22
C GLU A 294 9.69 38.92 12.82
N GLU A 295 9.82 38.53 14.09
CA GLU A 295 8.88 37.60 14.72
C GLU A 295 7.47 38.19 14.82
N LYS A 296 7.33 39.48 15.15
CA LYS A 296 6.01 40.10 15.28
C LYS A 296 5.33 40.23 13.92
N VAL A 297 6.07 40.66 12.89
CA VAL A 297 5.56 40.77 11.51
C VAL A 297 5.22 39.38 10.96
N LYS A 298 6.13 38.42 11.04
CA LYS A 298 5.91 37.04 10.55
C LYS A 298 4.71 36.39 11.25
N ASN A 299 4.56 36.55 12.57
CA ASN A 299 3.40 35.99 13.30
C ASN A 299 2.05 36.63 12.92
N ILE A 300 2.00 37.94 12.67
CA ILE A 300 0.79 38.62 12.21
C ILE A 300 0.48 38.22 10.75
N PHE A 301 1.50 38.23 9.89
CA PHE A 301 1.34 37.95 8.46
C PHE A 301 0.98 36.48 8.16
N ILE A 302 1.50 35.51 8.92
CA ILE A 302 1.07 34.10 8.82
C ILE A 302 -0.44 33.97 9.10
N LYS A 303 -0.97 34.67 10.13
CA LYS A 303 -2.41 34.68 10.42
C LYS A 303 -3.21 35.30 9.27
N ILE A 304 -2.74 36.43 8.72
CA ILE A 304 -3.37 37.10 7.57
C ILE A 304 -3.39 36.18 6.34
N CYS A 305 -2.27 35.52 6.00
CA CYS A 305 -2.20 34.55 4.91
C CYS A 305 -3.17 33.37 5.11
N PHE A 306 -3.28 32.86 6.33
CA PHE A 306 -4.21 31.76 6.64
C PHE A 306 -5.67 32.20 6.47
N ILE A 307 -6.03 33.41 6.90
CA ILE A 307 -7.36 34.00 6.72
C ILE A 307 -7.66 34.24 5.24
N ILE A 308 -6.74 34.84 4.49
CA ILE A 308 -6.89 35.10 3.04
C ILE A 308 -7.03 33.77 2.27
N SER A 309 -6.17 32.79 2.55
CA SER A 309 -6.27 31.47 1.92
C SER A 309 -7.57 30.75 2.27
N PHE A 310 -8.08 30.89 3.50
CA PHE A 310 -9.36 30.32 3.91
C PHE A 310 -10.55 31.00 3.21
N LEU A 311 -10.51 32.33 3.04
CA LEU A 311 -11.51 33.09 2.31
C LEU A 311 -11.52 32.73 0.81
N ILE A 312 -10.34 32.61 0.17
CA ILE A 312 -10.20 32.17 -1.23
C ILE A 312 -10.72 30.73 -1.38
N PHE A 313 -10.35 29.82 -0.48
CA PHE A 313 -10.82 28.43 -0.48
C PHE A 313 -12.34 28.34 -0.33
N LYS A 314 -12.93 29.12 0.60
CA LYS A 314 -14.38 29.22 0.76
C LYS A 314 -15.05 29.77 -0.50
N PHE A 315 -14.53 30.86 -1.08
CA PHE A 315 -15.08 31.47 -2.30
C PHE A 315 -15.05 30.50 -3.48
N LEU A 316 -13.96 29.75 -3.68
CA LEU A 316 -13.82 28.78 -4.76
C LEU A 316 -14.79 27.60 -4.64
N ILE A 317 -15.10 27.15 -3.41
CA ILE A 317 -16.12 26.12 -3.17
C ILE A 317 -17.53 26.67 -3.42
N PHE A 318 -17.85 27.85 -2.89
CA PHE A 318 -19.17 28.49 -3.08
C PHE A 318 -19.44 28.99 -4.51
N ALA A 319 -18.46 28.88 -5.42
CA ALA A 319 -18.62 29.24 -6.83
C ALA A 319 -19.09 28.07 -7.72
N ASP A 320 -19.22 26.85 -7.19
CA ASP A 320 -19.65 25.60 -7.86
C ASP A 320 -18.89 25.19 -9.16
N LYS A 321 -17.86 25.96 -9.57
CA LYS A 321 -17.04 25.70 -10.77
C LYS A 321 -16.03 24.56 -10.61
N LEU A 322 -15.79 24.11 -9.38
CA LEU A 322 -14.85 23.02 -9.08
C LEU A 322 -15.63 21.75 -8.75
N SER A 323 -15.43 20.71 -9.56
CA SER A 323 -16.04 19.41 -9.32
C SER A 323 -15.11 18.50 -8.50
N TRP A 324 -15.68 17.50 -7.85
CA TRP A 324 -14.93 16.51 -7.08
C TRP A 324 -15.21 15.11 -7.62
N SER A 325 -14.17 14.32 -7.89
CA SER A 325 -14.39 13.00 -8.49
C SER A 325 -15.10 12.08 -7.50
N HIS A 326 -16.00 11.22 -7.99
CA HIS A 326 -16.74 10.31 -7.12
C HIS A 326 -15.79 9.35 -6.36
N ARG A 327 -14.61 9.04 -6.93
CA ARG A 327 -13.62 8.14 -6.31
C ARG A 327 -12.78 8.82 -5.22
N SER A 328 -12.41 10.09 -5.37
CA SER A 328 -11.77 10.84 -4.27
C SER A 328 -12.78 11.14 -3.15
N ARG A 329 -14.04 11.40 -3.49
CA ARG A 329 -15.12 11.61 -2.50
C ARG A 329 -15.30 10.42 -1.56
N THR A 330 -15.21 9.19 -2.07
CA THR A 330 -15.26 7.97 -1.25
C THR A 330 -14.06 7.79 -0.31
N LEU A 331 -12.98 8.58 -0.47
CA LEU A 331 -11.80 8.53 0.40
C LEU A 331 -11.82 9.56 1.55
N LEU A 332 -12.82 10.46 1.62
CA LEU A 332 -13.11 11.24 2.85
C LEU A 332 -14.46 10.87 3.48
N ASP A 333 -15.47 10.47 2.69
CA ASP A 333 -16.71 9.87 3.18
C ASP A 333 -16.87 8.44 2.63
N PRO A 334 -16.45 7.40 3.37
CA PRO A 334 -16.63 6.01 2.94
C PRO A 334 -18.10 5.60 2.86
N THR A 335 -19.02 6.33 3.50
CA THR A 335 -20.47 6.05 3.43
C THR A 335 -21.09 6.58 2.13
N TYR A 336 -20.41 7.47 1.41
CA TYR A 336 -20.87 7.98 0.12
C TYR A 336 -20.92 6.88 -0.95
N ALA A 337 -19.96 5.94 -0.92
CA ALA A 337 -19.89 4.83 -1.87
C ALA A 337 -21.17 3.98 -1.82
N SER A 338 -21.45 3.40 -0.66
CA SER A 338 -22.55 2.47 -0.44
C SER A 338 -23.93 3.12 -0.59
N LYS A 339 -24.06 4.42 -0.30
CA LYS A 339 -25.32 5.17 -0.42
C LYS A 339 -25.60 5.70 -1.84
N HIS A 340 -24.59 6.09 -2.61
CA HIS A 340 -24.79 6.86 -3.85
C HIS A 340 -24.14 6.26 -5.11
N ASN A 341 -23.18 5.35 -4.99
CA ASN A 341 -22.58 4.67 -6.14
C ASN A 341 -22.36 3.16 -5.91
N PRO A 342 -23.38 2.32 -6.18
CA PRO A 342 -23.29 0.87 -5.96
C PRO A 342 -22.20 0.20 -6.82
N ILE A 343 -21.77 0.80 -7.93
CA ILE A 343 -20.69 0.27 -8.78
C ILE A 343 -19.35 0.32 -8.02
N VAL A 344 -18.97 1.50 -7.51
CA VAL A 344 -17.75 1.65 -6.68
C VAL A 344 -17.82 0.81 -5.41
N ALA A 345 -19.00 0.66 -4.81
CA ALA A 345 -19.21 -0.16 -3.62
C ALA A 345 -19.21 -1.69 -3.89
N SER A 346 -19.44 -2.13 -5.13
CA SER A 346 -19.44 -3.55 -5.52
C SER A 346 -18.04 -4.14 -5.68
N ILE A 347 -17.03 -3.29 -5.94
CA ILE A 347 -15.63 -3.68 -6.05
C ILE A 347 -15.11 -4.10 -4.66
N SER A 348 -14.66 -5.36 -4.54
CA SER A 348 -14.15 -5.94 -3.28
C SER A 348 -12.97 -5.16 -2.70
N GLU A 349 -12.12 -4.58 -3.54
CA GLU A 349 -10.96 -3.78 -3.14
C GLU A 349 -11.32 -2.42 -2.51
N HIS A 350 -12.53 -1.92 -2.77
CA HIS A 350 -13.06 -0.67 -2.23
C HIS A 350 -13.67 -0.82 -0.82
N GLN A 351 -13.63 -2.03 -0.24
CA GLN A 351 -14.02 -2.29 1.14
C GLN A 351 -12.96 -1.80 2.15
N PRO A 352 -13.37 -1.45 3.39
CA PRO A 352 -12.43 -1.08 4.46
C PRO A 352 -11.60 -2.26 4.95
N THR A 353 -10.35 -2.00 5.34
CA THR A 353 -9.48 -3.04 5.92
C THR A 353 -9.95 -3.49 7.31
N THR A 354 -9.78 -4.78 7.61
CA THR A 354 -9.88 -5.29 8.99
C THR A 354 -8.51 -5.36 9.64
N TRP A 355 -8.45 -5.48 10.98
CA TRP A 355 -7.19 -5.77 11.68
C TRP A 355 -6.55 -7.09 11.22
N GLY A 356 -7.37 -8.06 10.78
CA GLY A 356 -6.91 -9.34 10.23
C GLY A 356 -6.09 -9.16 8.95
N SER A 357 -6.55 -8.31 8.01
CA SER A 357 -5.76 -7.96 6.82
C SER A 357 -4.42 -7.32 7.20
N TYR A 358 -4.37 -6.32 8.10
CA TYR A 358 -3.08 -5.75 8.55
C TYR A 358 -2.10 -6.81 9.08
N TYR A 359 -2.57 -7.78 9.85
CA TYR A 359 -1.73 -8.86 10.37
C TYR A 359 -1.32 -9.88 9.28
N PHE A 360 -2.18 -10.14 8.30
CA PHE A 360 -1.87 -11.01 7.16
C PHE A 360 -0.86 -10.38 6.20
N ASP A 361 -1.04 -9.09 5.90
CA ASP A 361 -0.36 -8.38 4.82
C ASP A 361 0.97 -7.72 5.21
N ILE A 362 1.13 -7.40 6.50
CA ILE A 362 2.30 -6.70 7.07
C ILE A 362 2.93 -7.47 8.24
N HIS A 363 2.14 -8.31 8.93
CA HIS A 363 2.63 -9.23 9.97
C HIS A 363 3.41 -8.49 11.10
N LEU A 364 4.35 -9.19 11.74
CA LEU A 364 5.13 -8.72 12.89
C LEU A 364 5.90 -7.40 12.65
N VAL A 365 6.11 -6.99 11.40
CA VAL A 365 6.74 -5.70 11.05
C VAL A 365 5.96 -4.51 11.66
N LEU A 366 4.64 -4.64 11.79
CA LEU A 366 3.75 -3.60 12.31
C LEU A 366 4.04 -3.27 13.79
N PHE A 367 4.58 -4.20 14.59
CA PHE A 367 4.94 -3.93 16.00
C PHE A 367 6.07 -2.91 16.18
N PHE A 368 6.96 -2.75 15.18
CA PHE A 368 8.05 -1.77 15.27
C PHE A 368 7.66 -0.38 14.76
N LEU A 369 6.50 -0.24 14.11
CA LEU A 369 6.02 1.03 13.53
C LEU A 369 5.88 2.16 14.56
N PRO A 370 5.31 1.96 15.78
CA PRO A 370 5.20 3.04 16.78
C PRO A 370 6.57 3.56 17.24
N ILE A 371 7.58 2.68 17.28
CA ILE A 371 8.94 3.00 17.70
C ILE A 371 9.66 3.80 16.59
N GLY A 372 9.43 3.43 15.33
CA GLY A 372 9.83 4.23 14.17
C GLY A 372 9.22 5.63 14.19
N LEU A 373 7.89 5.73 14.34
CA LEU A 373 7.16 7.00 14.43
C LEU A 373 7.65 7.88 15.60
N TYR A 374 7.98 7.28 16.75
CA TYR A 374 8.54 8.00 17.90
C TYR A 374 9.90 8.65 17.60
N GLU A 375 10.82 7.97 16.90
CA GLU A 375 12.06 8.60 16.44
C GLU A 375 11.80 9.70 15.40
N CYS A 376 10.76 9.58 14.56
CA CYS A 376 10.38 10.60 13.58
C CYS A 376 9.81 11.89 14.19
N PHE A 377 9.02 11.79 15.27
CA PHE A 377 8.41 12.96 15.94
C PHE A 377 9.24 13.52 17.11
N LYS A 378 10.43 12.95 17.37
CA LYS A 378 11.36 13.43 18.40
C LYS A 378 11.82 14.85 18.11
N LYS A 379 11.93 15.72 19.13
CA LYS A 379 12.28 17.16 18.96
C LYS A 379 13.56 17.42 18.15
N ASN A 380 14.50 16.49 18.15
CA ASN A 380 15.80 16.55 17.46
C ASN A 380 15.81 15.75 16.13
N ALA A 381 14.66 15.36 15.59
CA ALA A 381 14.56 14.68 14.30
C ALA A 381 14.93 15.63 13.14
N ASN A 382 15.58 15.09 12.11
CA ASN A 382 15.85 15.79 10.86
C ASN A 382 14.53 16.02 10.10
N ILE A 383 14.47 17.05 9.25
CA ILE A 383 13.24 17.49 8.56
C ILE A 383 12.73 16.43 7.57
N GLU A 384 13.63 15.63 7.01
CA GLU A 384 13.35 14.51 6.10
C GLU A 384 12.76 13.30 6.83
N LEU A 385 13.18 13.05 8.07
CA LEU A 385 12.60 12.02 8.93
C LEU A 385 11.20 12.45 9.40
N PHE A 386 11.01 13.73 9.68
CA PHE A 386 9.71 14.33 9.99
C PHE A 386 8.74 14.27 8.78
N PHE A 387 9.22 14.50 7.56
CA PHE A 387 8.44 14.29 6.33
C PHE A 387 7.95 12.84 6.22
N LEU A 388 8.87 11.88 6.38
CA LEU A 388 8.55 10.45 6.28
C LEU A 388 7.54 10.02 7.37
N GLY A 389 7.64 10.60 8.57
CA GLY A 389 6.64 10.43 9.63
C GLY A 389 5.24 10.89 9.21
N ILE A 390 5.08 12.13 8.74
CA ILE A 390 3.80 12.66 8.23
C ILE A 390 3.27 11.78 7.11
N PHE A 391 4.10 11.48 6.10
CA PHE A 391 3.73 10.67 4.94
C PHE A 391 3.20 9.30 5.37
N THR A 392 3.86 8.63 6.32
CA THR A 392 3.45 7.31 6.82
C THR A 392 2.16 7.37 7.63
N THR A 393 1.95 8.40 8.46
CA THR A 393 0.68 8.57 9.18
C THR A 393 -0.50 8.83 8.24
N LEU A 394 -0.28 9.55 7.14
CA LEU A 394 -1.29 9.76 6.10
C LEU A 394 -1.57 8.48 5.30
N CYS A 395 -0.54 7.69 4.96
CA CYS A 395 -0.72 6.36 4.38
C CYS A 395 -1.56 5.45 5.29
N MET A 396 -1.30 5.46 6.60
CA MET A 396 -2.03 4.65 7.60
C MET A 396 -3.52 5.00 7.67
N TYR A 397 -3.86 6.28 7.58
CA TYR A 397 -5.25 6.73 7.49
C TYR A 397 -5.92 6.18 6.22
N PHE A 398 -5.31 6.39 5.06
CA PHE A 398 -5.92 5.96 3.79
C PHE A 398 -5.97 4.43 3.62
N SER A 399 -5.00 3.67 4.13
CA SER A 399 -5.10 2.21 4.16
C SER A 399 -6.23 1.73 5.06
N SER A 400 -6.61 2.45 6.13
CA SER A 400 -7.73 2.04 7.00
C SER A 400 -9.09 2.07 6.27
N LEU A 401 -9.22 2.96 5.28
CA LEU A 401 -10.45 3.18 4.53
C LEU A 401 -10.64 2.22 3.34
N MET A 402 -9.55 1.68 2.76
CA MET A 402 -9.61 0.90 1.53
C MET A 402 -8.46 -0.13 1.44
N VAL A 403 -8.81 -1.40 1.18
CA VAL A 403 -7.84 -2.51 1.07
C VAL A 403 -6.74 -2.26 0.02
N ARG A 404 -7.06 -1.78 -1.21
CA ARG A 404 -6.03 -1.51 -2.25
C ARG A 404 -4.97 -0.49 -1.79
N LEU A 405 -5.27 0.40 -0.85
CA LEU A 405 -4.33 1.43 -0.38
C LEU A 405 -3.33 0.90 0.67
N LEU A 406 -3.49 -0.32 1.16
CA LEU A 406 -2.51 -1.01 1.99
C LEU A 406 -1.16 -1.24 1.26
N LEU A 407 -1.22 -1.38 -0.07
CA LEU A 407 -0.07 -1.44 -0.98
C LEU A 407 0.76 -0.15 -0.98
N ILE A 408 0.12 1.02 -0.80
CA ILE A 408 0.83 2.31 -0.60
C ILE A 408 1.49 2.34 0.78
N PHE A 409 0.85 1.80 1.81
CA PHE A 409 1.34 1.82 3.20
C PHE A 409 2.55 0.91 3.45
N SER A 410 2.56 -0.29 2.87
CA SER A 410 3.57 -1.34 3.10
C SER A 410 5.05 -0.89 3.00
N PRO A 411 5.49 -0.18 1.94
CA PRO A 411 6.88 0.26 1.83
C PRO A 411 7.31 1.20 2.96
N PHE A 412 6.44 2.13 3.37
CA PHE A 412 6.76 3.13 4.40
C PHE A 412 6.72 2.54 5.81
N VAL A 413 5.81 1.59 6.07
CA VAL A 413 5.87 0.78 7.29
C VAL A 413 7.19 0.03 7.38
N SER A 414 7.60 -0.64 6.30
CA SER A 414 8.86 -1.39 6.27
C SER A 414 10.08 -0.51 6.58
N ILE A 415 10.10 0.74 6.07
CA ILE A 415 11.17 1.72 6.36
C ILE A 415 11.12 2.18 7.82
N LEU A 416 9.96 2.61 8.35
CA LEU A 416 9.87 3.09 9.73
C LEU A 416 10.09 1.98 10.76
N SER A 417 9.57 0.78 10.51
CA SER A 417 9.77 -0.40 11.35
C SER A 417 11.24 -0.84 11.35
N SER A 418 11.94 -0.73 10.22
CA SER A 418 13.39 -0.91 10.18
C SER A 418 14.12 0.16 11.01
N ILE A 419 13.75 1.44 10.90
CA ILE A 419 14.33 2.52 11.71
C ILE A 419 14.10 2.30 13.21
N GLY A 420 12.91 1.84 13.59
CA GLY A 420 12.57 1.45 14.96
C GLY A 420 13.44 0.29 15.46
N LEU A 421 13.44 -0.83 14.74
CA LEU A 421 14.24 -2.01 15.07
C LEU A 421 15.75 -1.72 15.11
N SER A 422 16.26 -0.91 14.18
CA SER A 422 17.65 -0.45 14.18
C SER A 422 17.97 0.49 15.34
N SER A 423 17.00 1.24 15.89
CA SER A 423 17.24 2.03 17.11
C SER A 423 17.27 1.13 18.35
N ILE A 424 16.44 0.08 18.42
CA ILE A 424 16.45 -0.95 19.47
C ILE A 424 17.78 -1.73 19.46
N LEU A 425 18.20 -2.25 18.30
CA LEU A 425 19.51 -2.91 18.18
C LEU A 425 20.66 -1.95 18.52
N GLY A 426 20.56 -0.69 18.08
CA GLY A 426 21.53 0.35 18.43
C GLY A 426 21.67 0.58 19.93
N THR A 427 20.57 0.70 20.67
CA THR A 427 20.63 0.86 22.14
C THR A 427 21.09 -0.41 22.84
N LEU A 428 20.66 -1.60 22.42
CA LEU A 428 21.15 -2.87 22.98
C LEU A 428 22.67 -3.02 22.83
N ILE A 429 23.21 -2.68 21.65
CA ILE A 429 24.66 -2.69 21.39
C ILE A 429 25.38 -1.59 22.18
N GLU A 430 24.81 -0.39 22.31
CA GLU A 430 25.35 0.68 23.19
C GLU A 430 25.33 0.30 24.68
N PHE A 431 24.37 -0.51 25.13
CA PHE A 431 24.35 -1.04 26.50
C PHE A 431 25.34 -2.19 26.71
N ALA A 432 25.59 -3.03 25.71
CA ALA A 432 26.58 -4.10 25.77
C ALA A 432 28.03 -3.58 25.66
N ASN A 433 28.28 -2.60 24.78
CA ASN A 433 29.63 -2.12 24.47
C ASN A 433 30.16 -1.03 25.42
N LYS A 434 29.37 -0.55 26.39
CA LYS A 434 29.86 0.42 27.39
C LYS A 434 30.85 -0.27 28.34
N PRO A 435 32.16 0.08 28.32
CA PRO A 435 33.06 -0.38 29.36
C PRO A 435 32.58 0.17 30.70
N ARG A 436 32.43 -0.69 31.70
CA ARG A 436 32.12 -0.28 33.08
C ARG A 436 33.41 0.08 33.81
N GLU A 437 34.12 1.07 33.27
CA GLU A 437 35.15 1.78 34.04
C GLU A 437 34.42 2.51 35.18
N VAL A 438 34.52 1.94 36.38
CA VAL A 438 34.13 2.61 37.61
C VAL A 438 35.12 3.75 37.81
N LYS A 439 34.64 4.99 37.81
CA LYS A 439 35.47 6.14 38.20
C LYS A 439 36.06 5.89 39.59
N LEU A 440 37.38 5.79 39.68
CA LEU A 440 38.10 5.79 40.95
C LEU A 440 38.35 7.22 41.45
N ASP A 441 38.45 8.20 40.54
CA ASP A 441 38.76 9.60 40.85
C ASP A 441 37.75 10.26 41.82
N ASP A 442 36.45 9.97 41.64
CA ASP A 442 35.37 10.48 42.50
C ASP A 442 35.44 9.90 43.94
N LEU A 443 36.21 8.82 44.18
CA LEU A 443 36.49 8.28 45.52
C LEU A 443 37.76 8.89 46.12
N ASP A 444 38.83 9.02 45.35
CA ASP A 444 40.11 9.55 45.85
C ASP A 444 40.05 11.04 46.21
N GLU A 445 39.27 11.86 45.49
CA GLU A 445 39.01 13.24 45.93
C GLU A 445 38.24 13.30 47.26
N ASN A 446 37.27 12.40 47.47
CA ASN A 446 36.49 12.37 48.70
C ASN A 446 37.30 11.81 49.88
N ASN A 447 38.13 10.79 49.64
CA ASN A 447 39.05 10.27 50.65
C ASN A 447 40.05 11.35 51.11
N LYS A 448 40.68 12.08 50.19
CA LYS A 448 41.57 13.21 50.53
C LYS A 448 40.84 14.30 51.31
N LYS A 449 39.64 14.70 50.88
CA LYS A 449 38.78 15.67 51.60
C LYS A 449 38.28 15.18 52.97
N ILE A 450 38.40 13.89 53.27
CA ILE A 450 38.12 13.30 54.58
C ILE A 450 39.41 13.21 55.42
N GLU A 451 40.53 12.78 54.85
CA GLU A 451 41.85 12.77 55.51
C GLU A 451 42.30 14.19 55.93
N ASP A 452 42.13 15.18 55.06
CA ASP A 452 42.41 16.59 55.37
C ASP A 452 41.54 17.11 56.54
N LYS A 453 40.29 16.65 56.66
CA LYS A 453 39.39 16.96 57.78
C LYS A 453 39.79 16.24 59.08
N TYR A 454 40.27 15.00 59.00
CA TYR A 454 40.81 14.30 60.17
C TYR A 454 42.11 14.93 60.66
N ASN A 455 43.02 15.31 59.76
CA ASN A 455 44.30 15.93 60.10
C ASN A 455 44.15 17.36 60.65
N THR A 456 43.22 18.16 60.11
CA THR A 456 42.93 19.50 60.67
C THR A 456 42.28 19.44 62.05
N ASN A 457 41.35 18.51 62.30
CA ASN A 457 40.77 18.30 63.63
C ASN A 457 41.78 17.75 64.65
N ASN A 458 42.70 16.86 64.25
CA ASN A 458 43.72 16.33 65.16
C ASN A 458 44.76 17.38 65.59
N ASN A 459 44.98 18.42 64.77
CA ASN A 459 45.90 19.51 65.12
C ASN A 459 45.25 20.57 66.02
N SER A 460 43.96 20.87 65.87
CA SER A 460 43.26 21.81 66.76
C SER A 460 43.05 21.25 68.18
N ILE A 461 42.92 19.93 68.33
CA ILE A 461 42.80 19.25 69.63
C ILE A 461 44.14 19.22 70.39
N LYS A 462 45.28 19.41 69.73
CA LYS A 462 46.62 19.26 70.34
C LYS A 462 47.27 20.52 70.94
N GLN A 463 46.61 21.68 70.91
CA GLN A 463 47.15 22.91 71.52
C GLN A 463 46.44 23.35 72.81
N ASN A 464 45.25 22.83 73.12
CA ASN A 464 44.44 23.25 74.28
C ASN A 464 44.21 22.14 75.29
N ILE A 465 45.27 21.73 76.00
CA ILE A 465 45.26 21.40 77.43
C ILE A 465 46.66 21.72 77.95
N ASN A 466 46.75 22.72 78.82
CA ASN A 466 47.90 22.96 79.68
C ASN A 466 47.38 23.71 80.91
N ASN A 467 47.66 23.18 82.09
CA ASN A 467 47.24 23.65 83.42
C ASN A 467 45.72 23.54 83.76
N ALA A 468 45.47 22.78 84.85
CA ALA A 468 44.61 23.00 86.03
C ALA A 468 43.46 24.07 86.01
N GLU A 469 42.38 23.96 86.80
CA GLU A 469 42.19 23.28 88.11
C GLU A 469 40.82 22.56 88.27
N LEU A 470 40.69 21.87 89.41
CA LEU A 470 39.49 21.41 90.16
C LEU A 470 38.16 22.10 89.77
N GLU A 471 36.99 21.45 89.69
CA GLU A 471 36.42 20.31 90.46
C GLU A 471 35.24 19.66 89.65
N THR A 472 34.45 18.63 89.99
CA THR A 472 34.20 17.75 91.17
C THR A 472 33.64 16.37 90.72
N LYS A 473 33.37 15.47 91.69
CA LYS A 473 32.41 14.33 91.65
C LYS A 473 32.69 13.19 90.65
N GLN A 474 33.41 12.18 91.14
CA GLN A 474 33.45 10.83 90.58
C GLN A 474 32.26 10.00 91.10
N GLU A 475 31.39 9.47 90.21
CA GLU A 475 30.46 8.38 90.60
C GLU A 475 29.91 7.58 89.39
N GLN A 476 30.73 7.26 88.37
CA GLN A 476 30.22 6.62 87.15
C GLN A 476 31.23 5.76 86.34
N TRP A 477 32.01 4.89 86.99
CA TRP A 477 33.12 4.15 86.32
C TRP A 477 32.88 2.67 85.95
N ASN A 478 31.77 2.04 86.34
CA ASN A 478 31.53 0.60 86.12
C ASN A 478 30.51 0.24 85.00
N GLU A 479 30.14 1.18 84.12
CA GLU A 479 29.18 0.91 83.01
C GLU A 479 29.79 0.87 81.59
N ASN A 480 31.07 1.21 81.40
CA ASN A 480 31.58 1.51 80.07
C ASN A 480 32.33 0.35 79.38
N GLU A 481 33.00 -0.56 80.09
CA GLU A 481 33.74 -1.68 79.44
C GLU A 481 32.83 -2.61 78.61
N ASN A 482 31.55 -2.74 78.99
CA ASN A 482 30.57 -3.53 78.23
C ASN A 482 30.08 -2.84 76.93
N LYS A 483 30.34 -1.55 76.73
CA LYS A 483 29.96 -0.81 75.51
C LYS A 483 31.03 -0.98 74.42
N ASP A 484 32.31 -0.92 74.78
CA ASP A 484 33.42 -1.00 73.83
C ASP A 484 33.53 -2.37 73.15
N ILE A 485 33.17 -3.46 73.86
CA ILE A 485 33.10 -4.82 73.30
C ILE A 485 31.92 -4.94 72.32
N ALA A 486 30.81 -4.26 72.57
CA ALA A 486 29.67 -4.22 71.66
C ALA A 486 30.01 -3.41 70.39
N GLU A 487 30.61 -2.23 70.52
CA GLU A 487 30.99 -1.40 69.36
C GLU A 487 32.05 -2.09 68.49
N ASN A 488 33.07 -2.73 69.06
CA ASN A 488 34.09 -3.44 68.28
C ASN A 488 33.50 -4.62 67.46
N ASN A 489 32.50 -5.33 68.00
CA ASN A 489 31.78 -6.36 67.26
C ASN A 489 30.86 -5.76 66.18
N VAL A 490 30.20 -4.63 66.46
CA VAL A 490 29.42 -3.87 65.46
C VAL A 490 30.32 -3.36 64.33
N ILE A 491 31.55 -2.93 64.60
CA ILE A 491 32.51 -2.48 63.58
C ILE A 491 33.02 -3.66 62.75
N LYS A 492 33.42 -4.79 63.38
CA LYS A 492 33.81 -6.00 62.64
C LYS A 492 32.68 -6.58 61.78
N ASN A 493 31.43 -6.49 62.24
CA ASN A 493 30.27 -6.88 61.43
C ASN A 493 30.03 -5.89 60.28
N LYS A 494 30.03 -4.57 60.51
CA LYS A 494 29.91 -3.55 59.44
C LYS A 494 31.01 -3.67 58.37
N VAL A 495 32.23 -4.09 58.73
CA VAL A 495 33.33 -4.34 57.79
C VAL A 495 33.14 -5.64 56.99
N LYS A 496 32.47 -6.66 57.56
CA LYS A 496 32.05 -7.86 56.81
C LYS A 496 30.83 -7.60 55.92
N GLU A 497 29.83 -6.87 56.39
CA GLU A 497 28.61 -6.53 55.63
C GLU A 497 28.91 -5.66 54.40
N LYS A 498 29.92 -4.78 54.48
CA LYS A 498 30.43 -4.03 53.32
C LYS A 498 31.27 -4.86 52.32
N ARG A 499 31.35 -6.20 52.48
CA ARG A 499 31.90 -7.13 51.49
C ARG A 499 30.86 -8.12 50.92
N ILE A 500 29.59 -7.71 50.90
CA ILE A 500 28.55 -8.35 50.06
C ILE A 500 28.82 -7.97 48.59
N PRO A 501 28.91 -8.95 47.65
CA PRO A 501 30.18 -9.08 46.93
C PRO A 501 30.17 -8.62 45.47
N ASN A 502 31.36 -8.57 44.87
CA ASN A 502 31.55 -8.46 43.42
C ASN A 502 30.73 -9.51 42.66
N GLU A 503 30.50 -10.70 43.23
CA GLU A 503 29.62 -11.74 42.70
C GLU A 503 28.18 -11.28 42.45
N ILE A 504 27.61 -10.37 43.26
CA ILE A 504 26.27 -9.82 43.02
C ILE A 504 26.30 -8.78 41.90
N LEU A 505 27.41 -8.04 41.76
CA LEU A 505 27.60 -7.11 40.65
C LEU A 505 27.85 -7.84 39.31
N GLU A 506 28.61 -8.94 39.36
CA GLU A 506 28.82 -9.88 38.25
C GLU A 506 27.55 -10.65 37.91
N ASN A 507 26.80 -11.17 38.88
CA ASN A 507 25.55 -11.86 38.58
C ASN A 507 24.53 -10.89 37.98
N LYS A 508 24.51 -9.61 38.41
CA LYS A 508 23.73 -8.57 37.73
C LYS A 508 24.25 -8.23 36.33
N SER A 509 25.57 -8.23 36.08
CA SER A 509 26.10 -8.00 34.71
C SER A 509 25.84 -9.18 33.78
N LYS A 510 26.09 -10.42 34.25
CA LYS A 510 25.77 -11.68 33.57
C LYS A 510 24.27 -11.78 33.27
N LEU A 511 23.39 -11.47 34.23
CA LEU A 511 21.94 -11.46 34.01
C LEU A 511 21.53 -10.42 32.94
N ILE A 512 22.10 -9.21 32.95
CA ILE A 512 21.84 -8.20 31.92
C ILE A 512 22.32 -8.67 30.54
N ILE A 513 23.50 -9.28 30.44
CA ILE A 513 24.04 -9.84 29.18
C ILE A 513 23.16 -10.99 28.69
N ILE A 514 22.70 -11.89 29.57
CA ILE A 514 21.76 -12.97 29.25
C ILE A 514 20.43 -12.38 28.75
N CYS A 515 19.87 -11.37 29.42
CA CYS A 515 18.65 -10.70 28.96
C CYS A 515 18.83 -10.05 27.57
N ILE A 516 19.96 -9.39 27.30
CA ILE A 516 20.28 -8.83 25.97
C ILE A 516 20.36 -9.95 24.93
N LEU A 517 21.01 -11.07 25.25
CA LEU A 517 21.15 -12.23 24.35
C LEU A 517 19.79 -12.91 24.08
N CYS A 518 18.92 -13.03 25.08
CA CYS A 518 17.55 -13.50 24.92
C CYS A 518 16.70 -12.55 24.06
N ILE A 519 16.86 -11.23 24.19
CA ILE A 519 16.18 -10.25 23.35
C ILE A 519 16.67 -10.35 21.89
N ILE A 520 17.97 -10.53 21.67
CA ILE A 520 18.54 -10.73 20.32
C ILE A 520 18.05 -12.06 19.71
N ALA A 521 18.00 -13.14 20.49
CA ALA A 521 17.45 -14.42 20.04
C ALA A 521 15.94 -14.32 19.70
N LEU A 522 15.17 -13.58 20.49
CA LEU A 522 13.75 -13.31 20.22
C LEU A 522 13.57 -12.50 18.93
N LEU A 523 14.37 -11.44 18.72
CA LEU A 523 14.34 -10.64 17.49
C LEU A 523 14.73 -11.48 16.25
N PHE A 524 15.70 -12.38 16.39
CA PHE A 524 16.05 -13.33 15.32
C PHE A 524 14.91 -14.30 15.01
N PHE A 525 14.28 -14.90 16.02
CA PHE A 525 13.12 -15.78 15.87
C PHE A 525 11.93 -15.08 15.19
N LEU A 526 11.62 -13.84 15.60
CA LEU A 526 10.60 -13.00 14.95
C LEU A 526 10.96 -12.72 13.47
N GLY A 527 12.24 -12.52 13.15
CA GLY A 527 12.72 -12.40 11.77
C GLY A 527 12.48 -13.66 10.93
N VAL A 528 12.74 -14.84 11.48
CA VAL A 528 12.45 -16.13 10.82
C VAL A 528 10.94 -16.31 10.61
N LEU A 529 10.10 -15.96 11.59
CA LEU A 529 8.65 -16.01 11.43
C LEU A 529 8.14 -15.10 10.29
N ILE A 530 8.68 -13.88 10.14
CA ILE A 530 8.34 -12.98 9.03
C ILE A 530 8.65 -13.64 7.67
N ILE A 531 9.79 -14.33 7.55
CA ILE A 531 10.21 -15.02 6.32
C ILE A 531 9.31 -16.24 6.03
N LEU A 532 8.92 -17.01 7.06
CA LEU A 532 8.03 -18.16 6.89
C LEU A 532 6.59 -17.75 6.55
N HIS A 533 6.05 -16.73 7.21
CA HIS A 533 4.70 -16.21 6.95
C HIS A 533 4.58 -15.63 5.53
N SER A 534 5.55 -14.83 5.11
CA SER A 534 5.56 -14.21 3.77
C SER A 534 5.75 -15.20 2.63
N THR A 535 6.66 -16.18 2.78
CA THR A 535 6.83 -17.25 1.78
C THR A 535 5.59 -18.14 1.69
N TRP A 536 4.90 -18.40 2.81
CA TRP A 536 3.60 -19.06 2.83
C TRP A 536 2.52 -18.22 2.10
N CYS A 537 2.38 -16.92 2.40
CA CYS A 537 1.45 -16.02 1.70
C CYS A 537 1.73 -15.97 0.19
N ALA A 538 2.99 -15.85 -0.23
CA ALA A 538 3.37 -15.82 -1.64
C ALA A 538 3.08 -17.17 -2.34
N SER A 539 3.39 -18.29 -1.68
CA SER A 539 3.25 -19.65 -2.24
C SER A 539 1.80 -20.17 -2.26
N ILE A 540 0.89 -19.59 -1.46
CA ILE A 540 -0.50 -20.07 -1.33
C ILE A 540 -1.55 -19.00 -1.63
N ALA A 541 -1.42 -17.77 -1.14
CA ALA A 541 -2.48 -16.76 -1.24
C ALA A 541 -2.40 -15.91 -2.52
N TYR A 542 -1.20 -15.64 -3.05
CA TYR A 542 -0.99 -14.72 -4.18
C TYR A 542 -0.47 -15.37 -5.47
N SER A 543 -0.19 -16.69 -5.48
CA SER A 543 0.29 -17.42 -6.67
C SER A 543 -0.78 -18.22 -7.40
N GLU A 544 -2.06 -18.05 -7.03
CA GLU A 544 -3.17 -18.71 -7.73
C GLU A 544 -3.67 -17.81 -8.88
N SER A 545 -3.98 -18.44 -10.02
CA SER A 545 -4.35 -17.74 -11.25
C SER A 545 -5.86 -17.71 -11.45
N ASN A 546 -6.44 -16.53 -11.61
CA ASN A 546 -7.88 -16.32 -11.86
C ASN A 546 -8.38 -16.79 -13.25
N ILE A 547 -7.68 -17.74 -13.89
CA ILE A 547 -7.98 -18.28 -15.23
C ILE A 547 -8.03 -19.81 -15.15
N THR A 548 -6.94 -20.41 -14.68
CA THR A 548 -6.83 -21.84 -14.40
C THR A 548 -6.92 -22.10 -12.89
N PHE A 549 -7.97 -22.78 -12.46
CA PHE A 549 -8.22 -23.07 -11.04
C PHE A 549 -7.81 -24.50 -10.69
N TYR A 550 -7.19 -24.71 -9.52
CA TYR A 550 -6.78 -26.04 -9.06
C TYR A 550 -7.87 -26.71 -8.22
N SER A 551 -8.55 -27.68 -8.82
CA SER A 551 -9.37 -28.63 -8.06
C SER A 551 -8.51 -29.73 -7.46
N ARG A 552 -8.94 -30.29 -6.32
CA ARG A 552 -8.40 -31.55 -5.79
C ARG A 552 -9.49 -32.61 -5.82
N ASN A 553 -9.16 -33.78 -6.36
CA ASN A 553 -10.02 -34.96 -6.28
C ASN A 553 -10.01 -35.51 -4.84
N ASN A 554 -10.98 -36.37 -4.52
CA ASN A 554 -11.07 -37.01 -3.20
C ASN A 554 -9.80 -37.81 -2.83
N GLU A 555 -9.07 -38.30 -3.83
CA GLU A 555 -7.80 -39.03 -3.71
C GLU A 555 -6.57 -38.10 -3.54
N GLY A 556 -6.77 -36.78 -3.46
CA GLY A 556 -5.69 -35.79 -3.32
C GLY A 556 -5.00 -35.38 -4.63
N GLY A 557 -5.26 -36.09 -5.73
CA GLY A 557 -4.80 -35.73 -7.08
C GLY A 557 -5.26 -34.32 -7.49
N ARG A 558 -4.38 -33.56 -8.17
CA ARG A 558 -4.67 -32.21 -8.65
C ARG A 558 -5.23 -32.28 -10.07
N TYR A 559 -6.33 -31.55 -10.30
CA TYR A 559 -6.91 -31.32 -11.62
C TYR A 559 -6.94 -29.80 -11.89
N ILE A 560 -6.83 -29.41 -13.16
CA ILE A 560 -6.81 -28.01 -13.59
C ILE A 560 -8.09 -27.72 -14.36
N ASN A 561 -8.92 -26.85 -13.80
CA ASN A 561 -10.11 -26.32 -14.44
C ASN A 561 -9.69 -25.19 -15.39
N ASP A 562 -10.11 -25.24 -16.67
CA ASP A 562 -9.68 -24.28 -17.71
C ASP A 562 -10.84 -23.75 -18.58
N ASP A 563 -12.06 -23.76 -18.03
CA ASP A 563 -13.31 -23.29 -18.66
C ASP A 563 -13.16 -21.92 -19.32
N ILE A 564 -12.37 -21.02 -18.72
CA ILE A 564 -12.15 -19.65 -19.20
C ILE A 564 -11.42 -19.63 -20.55
N ARG A 565 -10.31 -20.38 -20.69
CA ARG A 565 -9.58 -20.44 -21.96
C ARG A 565 -10.34 -21.26 -22.99
N GLN A 566 -11.03 -22.33 -22.56
CA GLN A 566 -11.91 -23.12 -23.42
C GLN A 566 -12.99 -22.24 -24.07
N MET A 567 -13.73 -21.47 -23.25
CA MET A 567 -14.77 -20.54 -23.70
C MET A 567 -14.24 -19.49 -24.68
N TYR A 568 -13.22 -18.72 -24.30
CA TYR A 568 -12.74 -17.63 -25.16
C TYR A 568 -12.11 -18.15 -26.46
N LYS A 569 -11.48 -19.34 -26.45
CA LYS A 569 -11.04 -20.02 -27.66
C LYS A 569 -12.23 -20.43 -28.52
N TRP A 570 -13.25 -21.07 -27.94
CA TRP A 570 -14.45 -21.48 -28.68
C TRP A 570 -15.12 -20.28 -29.36
N ILE A 571 -15.30 -19.15 -28.65
CA ILE A 571 -15.86 -17.92 -29.21
C ILE A 571 -15.02 -17.44 -30.40
N LYS A 572 -13.69 -17.37 -30.22
CA LYS A 572 -12.75 -16.88 -31.25
C LYS A 572 -12.78 -17.71 -32.53
N GLU A 573 -12.99 -19.00 -32.43
CA GLU A 573 -12.93 -19.96 -33.54
C GLU A 573 -14.30 -20.22 -34.19
N ASN A 574 -15.43 -19.99 -33.49
CA ASN A 574 -16.77 -20.41 -33.95
C ASN A 574 -17.80 -19.28 -34.13
N THR A 575 -17.51 -18.03 -33.74
CA THR A 575 -18.37 -16.87 -34.08
C THR A 575 -17.76 -15.98 -35.16
N GLU A 576 -18.56 -15.19 -35.86
CA GLU A 576 -18.11 -14.19 -36.83
C GLU A 576 -17.30 -13.07 -36.14
N SER A 577 -16.35 -12.46 -36.85
CA SER A 577 -15.35 -11.53 -36.25
C SER A 577 -15.94 -10.27 -35.61
N ASP A 578 -17.07 -9.82 -36.15
CA ASP A 578 -17.86 -8.67 -35.75
C ASP A 578 -19.01 -9.04 -34.78
N SER A 579 -19.14 -10.31 -34.39
CA SER A 579 -20.22 -10.76 -33.50
C SER A 579 -20.18 -10.02 -32.16
N LYS A 580 -21.32 -9.44 -31.77
CA LYS A 580 -21.47 -8.56 -30.61
C LYS A 580 -21.92 -9.38 -29.40
N ILE A 581 -21.12 -9.35 -28.33
CA ILE A 581 -21.35 -10.20 -27.14
C ILE A 581 -21.66 -9.35 -25.91
N ILE A 582 -22.83 -9.58 -25.32
CA ILE A 582 -23.19 -9.03 -24.00
C ILE A 582 -22.67 -9.97 -22.92
N ALA A 583 -21.97 -9.39 -21.95
CA ALA A 583 -21.50 -10.05 -20.74
C ALA A 583 -21.61 -9.06 -19.55
N TRP A 584 -21.48 -9.54 -18.32
CA TRP A 584 -21.29 -8.65 -17.17
C TRP A 584 -19.90 -7.97 -17.21
N TRP A 585 -19.79 -6.79 -16.60
CA TRP A 585 -18.67 -5.86 -16.84
C TRP A 585 -17.30 -6.41 -16.42
N ASP A 586 -17.26 -7.29 -15.41
CA ASP A 586 -16.06 -8.00 -14.93
C ASP A 586 -15.26 -8.66 -16.07
N TYR A 587 -15.96 -9.20 -17.09
CA TYR A 587 -15.36 -10.03 -18.13
C TYR A 587 -14.92 -9.24 -19.37
N GLY A 588 -15.30 -7.96 -19.49
CA GLY A 588 -15.21 -7.20 -20.74
C GLY A 588 -13.79 -7.10 -21.31
N TYR A 589 -12.79 -6.85 -20.45
CA TYR A 589 -11.38 -6.82 -20.88
C TYR A 589 -10.84 -8.19 -21.31
N GLN A 590 -11.16 -9.27 -20.59
CA GLN A 590 -10.70 -10.61 -20.96
C GLN A 590 -11.38 -11.10 -22.25
N LEU A 591 -12.69 -10.85 -22.42
CA LEU A 591 -13.43 -11.23 -23.63
C LEU A 591 -12.84 -10.54 -24.86
N ASN A 592 -12.70 -9.22 -24.81
CA ASN A 592 -12.14 -8.43 -25.91
C ASN A 592 -10.69 -8.88 -26.23
N ALA A 593 -9.82 -9.03 -25.23
CA ALA A 593 -8.41 -9.36 -25.45
C ALA A 593 -8.14 -10.84 -25.83
N MET A 594 -8.89 -11.81 -25.30
CA MET A 594 -8.69 -13.23 -25.64
C MET A 594 -9.45 -13.64 -26.90
N SER A 595 -10.74 -13.31 -26.99
CA SER A 595 -11.60 -13.76 -28.10
C SER A 595 -11.55 -12.85 -29.32
N ASN A 596 -11.17 -11.58 -29.15
CA ASN A 596 -11.20 -10.54 -30.19
C ASN A 596 -12.61 -10.40 -30.81
N ARG A 597 -13.58 -9.99 -29.97
CA ARG A 597 -14.99 -9.74 -30.31
C ARG A 597 -15.50 -8.47 -29.62
N ILE A 598 -16.59 -7.92 -30.14
CA ILE A 598 -17.15 -6.62 -29.71
C ILE A 598 -17.83 -6.75 -28.34
N THR A 599 -17.49 -5.86 -27.40
CA THR A 599 -18.10 -5.77 -26.06
C THR A 599 -18.88 -4.48 -25.85
N TYR A 600 -20.04 -4.59 -25.19
CA TYR A 600 -20.90 -3.44 -24.85
C TYR A 600 -20.43 -2.67 -23.61
N VAL A 601 -19.69 -3.30 -22.70
CA VAL A 601 -19.21 -2.72 -21.43
C VAL A 601 -17.86 -3.36 -21.07
N ASP A 602 -16.97 -2.60 -20.42
CA ASP A 602 -15.70 -3.09 -19.86
C ASP A 602 -15.50 -2.69 -18.38
N ASN A 603 -14.40 -3.17 -17.79
CA ASN A 603 -14.03 -2.98 -16.39
C ASN A 603 -13.66 -1.52 -16.02
N ASN A 604 -13.56 -0.59 -16.99
CA ASN A 604 -13.37 0.83 -16.72
C ASN A 604 -14.63 1.47 -16.10
N THR A 605 -15.81 0.88 -16.35
CA THR A 605 -17.12 1.31 -15.83
C THR A 605 -17.51 2.78 -16.09
N TRP A 606 -16.97 3.41 -17.14
CA TRP A 606 -17.09 4.87 -17.33
C TRP A 606 -18.52 5.36 -17.62
N ASN A 607 -19.33 4.57 -18.33
CA ASN A 607 -20.74 4.87 -18.59
C ASN A 607 -21.68 4.00 -17.74
N ASN A 608 -21.97 4.46 -16.53
CA ASN A 608 -22.86 3.78 -15.56
C ASN A 608 -24.24 3.43 -16.15
N ASP A 609 -24.78 4.28 -17.04
CA ASP A 609 -26.13 4.12 -17.58
C ASP A 609 -26.25 2.93 -18.54
N GLN A 610 -25.16 2.56 -19.21
CA GLN A 610 -25.10 1.40 -20.09
C GLN A 610 -24.93 0.09 -19.30
N ILE A 611 -24.18 0.13 -18.18
CA ILE A 611 -24.12 -1.00 -17.23
C ILE A 611 -25.51 -1.27 -16.64
N ALA A 612 -26.24 -0.21 -16.26
CA ALA A 612 -27.61 -0.33 -15.77
C ALA A 612 -28.59 -0.89 -16.82
N ASN A 613 -28.35 -0.67 -18.13
CA ASN A 613 -29.14 -1.28 -19.20
C ASN A 613 -28.88 -2.79 -19.33
N ILE A 614 -27.62 -3.23 -19.27
CA ILE A 614 -27.28 -4.68 -19.26
C ILE A 614 -27.82 -5.34 -17.99
N GLY A 615 -27.73 -4.68 -16.83
CA GLY A 615 -28.34 -5.16 -15.60
C GLY A 615 -29.86 -5.27 -15.68
N LEU A 616 -30.53 -4.32 -16.34
CA LEU A 616 -31.98 -4.36 -16.59
C LEU A 616 -32.35 -5.58 -17.41
N ILE A 617 -31.58 -5.89 -18.47
CA ILE A 617 -31.77 -7.11 -19.28
C ILE A 617 -31.61 -8.37 -18.40
N LEU A 618 -30.51 -8.49 -17.66
CA LEU A 618 -30.21 -9.70 -16.86
C LEU A 618 -31.23 -9.95 -15.73
N SER A 619 -31.82 -8.89 -15.16
CA SER A 619 -32.81 -8.98 -14.08
C SER A 619 -34.27 -9.05 -14.54
N SER A 620 -34.56 -8.73 -15.81
CA SER A 620 -35.92 -8.74 -16.37
C SER A 620 -36.42 -10.14 -16.72
N ASN A 621 -37.75 -10.27 -16.81
CA ASN A 621 -38.41 -11.43 -17.41
C ASN A 621 -38.02 -11.59 -18.88
N GLU A 622 -37.96 -12.84 -19.36
CA GLU A 622 -37.48 -13.22 -20.70
C GLU A 622 -38.03 -12.37 -21.87
N LYS A 623 -39.34 -12.06 -21.90
CA LYS A 623 -39.95 -11.22 -22.93
C LYS A 623 -39.44 -9.77 -22.87
N ASN A 624 -39.55 -9.14 -21.70
CA ASN A 624 -39.18 -7.73 -21.51
C ASN A 624 -37.67 -7.52 -21.73
N GLY A 625 -36.84 -8.43 -21.22
CA GLY A 625 -35.40 -8.37 -21.46
C GLY A 625 -35.02 -8.63 -22.92
N TYR A 626 -35.78 -9.44 -23.66
CA TYR A 626 -35.62 -9.57 -25.12
C TYR A 626 -36.03 -8.29 -25.89
N GLU A 627 -37.10 -7.61 -25.45
CA GLU A 627 -37.51 -6.30 -25.99
C GLU A 627 -36.46 -5.19 -25.72
N GLU A 628 -35.78 -5.22 -24.58
CA GLU A 628 -34.61 -4.36 -24.33
C GLU A 628 -33.38 -4.80 -25.12
N LEU A 629 -33.09 -6.10 -25.23
CA LEU A 629 -31.97 -6.65 -26.02
C LEU A 629 -32.04 -6.23 -27.49
N LYS A 630 -33.23 -6.27 -28.12
CA LYS A 630 -33.40 -5.84 -29.52
C LYS A 630 -32.93 -4.40 -29.79
N LYS A 631 -32.86 -3.52 -28.77
CA LYS A 631 -32.37 -2.14 -28.91
C LYS A 631 -30.85 -2.02 -29.03
N PHE A 632 -30.12 -3.08 -28.68
CA PHE A 632 -28.65 -3.13 -28.71
C PHE A 632 -28.09 -3.90 -29.91
N ASP A 633 -28.95 -4.60 -30.66
CA ASP A 633 -28.59 -5.53 -31.74
C ASP A 633 -27.47 -6.55 -31.41
N PRO A 634 -27.56 -7.33 -30.30
CA PRO A 634 -26.56 -8.32 -29.90
C PRO A 634 -26.80 -9.71 -30.50
N ASP A 635 -25.71 -10.42 -30.79
CA ASP A 635 -25.74 -11.78 -31.34
C ASP A 635 -25.73 -12.85 -30.24
N TYR A 636 -24.92 -12.61 -29.19
CA TYR A 636 -24.69 -13.56 -28.10
C TYR A 636 -24.78 -12.92 -26.71
N LEU A 637 -25.21 -13.72 -25.74
CA LEU A 637 -25.24 -13.41 -24.31
C LEU A 637 -24.41 -14.44 -23.54
N LEU A 638 -23.39 -13.97 -22.81
CA LEU A 638 -22.50 -14.78 -21.99
C LEU A 638 -22.85 -14.65 -20.50
N ILE A 639 -22.91 -15.80 -19.81
CA ILE A 639 -23.21 -15.89 -18.36
C ILE A 639 -22.22 -16.82 -17.67
N SER A 640 -21.73 -16.43 -16.50
CA SER A 640 -20.95 -17.27 -15.59
C SER A 640 -21.85 -18.00 -14.58
N TYR A 641 -21.69 -19.32 -14.46
CA TYR A 641 -22.44 -20.17 -13.55
C TYR A 641 -21.50 -21.00 -12.65
N GLY A 642 -21.58 -20.77 -11.34
CA GLY A 642 -20.68 -21.37 -10.36
C GLY A 642 -21.16 -22.69 -9.77
N GLY A 643 -22.41 -23.07 -10.01
CA GLY A 643 -23.08 -24.11 -9.22
C GLY A 643 -22.50 -25.51 -9.40
N TYR A 644 -22.01 -25.88 -10.59
CA TYR A 644 -21.33 -27.16 -10.79
C TYR A 644 -19.83 -27.08 -10.46
N SER A 645 -19.16 -26.03 -10.96
CA SER A 645 -17.74 -25.75 -10.76
C SER A 645 -17.33 -25.41 -9.32
N LYS A 646 -18.31 -25.20 -8.41
CA LYS A 646 -18.14 -24.73 -7.03
C LYS A 646 -17.51 -23.33 -6.92
N ASN A 647 -17.47 -22.58 -8.02
CA ASN A 647 -16.97 -21.22 -8.03
C ASN A 647 -17.97 -20.28 -7.32
N SER A 648 -17.51 -19.55 -6.31
CA SER A 648 -18.34 -18.57 -5.59
C SER A 648 -18.49 -17.23 -6.33
N SER A 649 -17.65 -16.95 -7.32
CA SER A 649 -17.60 -15.69 -8.07
C SER A 649 -18.46 -15.71 -9.35
N ASP A 650 -19.66 -16.31 -9.27
CA ASP A 650 -20.60 -16.40 -10.39
C ASP A 650 -21.58 -15.23 -10.46
N ASP A 651 -22.24 -15.07 -11.60
CA ASP A 651 -23.09 -13.90 -11.85
C ASP A 651 -24.35 -13.90 -10.96
N LEU A 652 -24.83 -15.07 -10.53
CA LEU A 652 -25.94 -15.21 -9.59
C LEU A 652 -25.60 -14.73 -8.18
N ASN A 653 -24.38 -14.95 -7.69
CA ASN A 653 -23.92 -14.37 -6.43
C ASN A 653 -23.66 -12.85 -6.57
N LYS A 654 -23.27 -12.38 -7.76
CA LYS A 654 -23.14 -10.95 -8.09
C LYS A 654 -24.49 -10.25 -8.30
N PHE A 655 -25.59 -10.99 -8.52
CA PHE A 655 -26.88 -10.46 -8.95
C PHE A 655 -27.47 -9.38 -8.02
N LEU A 656 -27.21 -9.46 -6.70
CA LEU A 656 -27.59 -8.40 -5.76
C LEU A 656 -26.95 -7.04 -6.10
N TRP A 657 -25.72 -7.03 -6.61
CA TRP A 657 -25.08 -5.80 -7.12
C TRP A 657 -25.68 -5.36 -8.44
N ILE A 658 -25.98 -6.30 -9.35
CA ILE A 658 -26.67 -6.01 -10.62
C ILE A 658 -27.98 -5.25 -10.31
N ILE A 659 -28.84 -5.77 -9.44
CA ILE A 659 -30.09 -5.11 -9.05
C ILE A 659 -29.85 -3.76 -8.36
N LYS A 660 -28.86 -3.62 -7.47
CA LYS A 660 -28.53 -2.33 -6.84
C LYS A 660 -28.13 -1.27 -7.87
N ILE A 661 -27.41 -1.65 -8.92
CA ILE A 661 -26.99 -0.76 -10.02
C ILE A 661 -28.21 -0.37 -10.86
N VAL A 662 -29.07 -1.33 -11.21
CA VAL A 662 -30.33 -1.09 -11.94
C VAL A 662 -31.26 -0.16 -11.15
N ASN A 663 -31.51 -0.43 -9.87
CA ASN A 663 -32.40 0.33 -9.00
C ASN A 663 -32.07 1.83 -8.93
N LYS A 664 -30.79 2.21 -9.05
CA LYS A 664 -30.34 3.61 -9.07
C LYS A 664 -30.86 4.40 -10.28
N LYS A 665 -31.18 3.72 -11.38
CA LYS A 665 -31.67 4.30 -12.64
C LYS A 665 -33.15 3.96 -12.89
N TYR A 666 -33.57 2.77 -12.46
CA TYR A 666 -34.86 2.16 -12.72
C TYR A 666 -35.51 1.74 -11.39
N ASN A 667 -36.07 2.70 -10.66
CA ASN A 667 -36.64 2.54 -9.31
C ASN A 667 -37.70 1.43 -9.16
N PHE A 668 -38.27 0.93 -10.26
CA PHE A 668 -39.23 -0.18 -10.25
C PHE A 668 -38.58 -1.55 -10.03
N ILE A 669 -37.27 -1.69 -10.26
CA ILE A 669 -36.49 -2.89 -9.94
C ILE A 669 -35.77 -2.65 -8.60
N SER A 670 -36.41 -3.05 -7.51
CA SER A 670 -35.83 -2.97 -6.16
C SER A 670 -35.28 -4.33 -5.70
N PRO A 671 -34.18 -4.39 -4.91
CA PRO A 671 -33.62 -5.64 -4.39
C PRO A 671 -34.63 -6.51 -3.62
N LEU A 672 -35.60 -5.88 -2.94
CA LEU A 672 -36.60 -6.57 -2.12
C LEU A 672 -37.46 -7.53 -2.96
N LEU A 673 -37.85 -7.17 -4.19
CA LEU A 673 -38.69 -8.02 -5.06
C LEU A 673 -38.04 -9.38 -5.40
N TYR A 674 -36.71 -9.46 -5.35
CA TYR A 674 -35.93 -10.66 -5.68
C TYR A 674 -35.45 -11.43 -4.44
N TYR A 675 -35.36 -10.77 -3.27
CA TYR A 675 -34.70 -11.29 -2.07
C TYR A 675 -35.57 -11.29 -0.80
N TYR A 676 -36.88 -11.01 -0.88
CA TYR A 676 -37.77 -10.96 0.30
C TYR A 676 -38.07 -12.35 0.91
N HIS A 677 -37.15 -12.84 1.74
CA HIS A 677 -37.36 -13.96 2.68
C HIS A 677 -36.58 -13.72 3.98
N GLU A 678 -37.25 -13.88 5.13
CA GLU A 678 -36.62 -13.65 6.44
C GLU A 678 -35.78 -14.84 6.93
N ASN A 679 -36.22 -16.07 6.62
CA ASN A 679 -35.69 -17.31 7.23
C ASN A 679 -35.26 -18.38 6.20
N ALA A 680 -35.21 -18.07 4.91
CA ALA A 680 -34.96 -19.05 3.84
C ALA A 680 -34.00 -18.53 2.77
N HIS A 681 -33.28 -19.43 2.13
CA HIS A 681 -32.39 -19.06 1.02
C HIS A 681 -33.21 -18.60 -0.21
N PRO A 682 -32.89 -17.46 -0.84
CA PRO A 682 -33.73 -16.79 -1.84
C PRO A 682 -33.66 -17.42 -3.25
N LEU A 683 -33.16 -18.65 -3.37
CA LEU A 683 -32.91 -19.37 -4.63
C LEU A 683 -33.29 -20.85 -4.46
N GLY A 684 -33.62 -21.53 -5.57
CA GLY A 684 -34.08 -22.92 -5.58
C GLY A 684 -35.61 -22.98 -5.63
N SER A 685 -36.22 -23.87 -4.83
CA SER A 685 -37.69 -23.94 -4.67
C SER A 685 -38.31 -22.68 -4.08
N ASN A 686 -37.52 -21.90 -3.34
CA ASN A 686 -37.96 -20.75 -2.55
C ASN A 686 -37.57 -19.41 -3.23
N ALA A 687 -37.32 -19.42 -4.54
CA ALA A 687 -37.07 -18.19 -5.30
C ALA A 687 -38.37 -17.39 -5.48
N THR A 688 -38.31 -16.06 -5.37
CA THR A 688 -39.48 -15.21 -5.63
C THR A 688 -39.90 -15.31 -7.11
N ALA A 689 -41.15 -14.96 -7.42
CA ALA A 689 -41.64 -14.97 -8.80
C ALA A 689 -40.84 -14.04 -9.74
N PHE A 690 -40.24 -12.96 -9.22
CA PHE A 690 -39.31 -12.12 -10.00
C PHE A 690 -37.96 -12.81 -10.22
N MET A 691 -37.39 -13.45 -9.18
CA MET A 691 -36.11 -14.13 -9.32
C MET A 691 -36.21 -15.34 -10.26
N ALA A 692 -37.23 -16.19 -10.08
CA ALA A 692 -37.46 -17.38 -10.88
C ALA A 692 -37.72 -17.11 -12.38
N ASN A 693 -38.28 -15.94 -12.73
CA ASN A 693 -38.54 -15.55 -14.13
C ASN A 693 -37.42 -14.72 -14.77
N SER A 694 -36.46 -14.23 -13.99
CA SER A 694 -35.34 -13.42 -14.49
C SER A 694 -34.49 -14.18 -15.52
N ILE A 695 -33.99 -13.45 -16.52
CA ILE A 695 -33.13 -14.02 -17.57
C ILE A 695 -31.90 -14.69 -16.99
N LEU A 696 -31.20 -14.05 -16.05
CA LEU A 696 -30.00 -14.62 -15.43
C LEU A 696 -30.32 -15.96 -14.74
N TYR A 697 -31.36 -16.05 -13.92
CA TYR A 697 -31.74 -17.29 -13.24
C TYR A 697 -32.09 -18.41 -14.22
N ARG A 698 -32.90 -18.10 -15.24
CA ARG A 698 -33.37 -19.10 -16.21
C ARG A 698 -32.27 -19.60 -17.14
N LEU A 699 -31.31 -18.75 -17.52
CA LEU A 699 -30.16 -19.13 -18.34
C LEU A 699 -29.03 -19.79 -17.54
N SER A 700 -28.84 -19.44 -16.26
CA SER A 700 -27.91 -20.17 -15.39
C SER A 700 -28.37 -21.61 -15.16
N TYR A 701 -29.63 -21.82 -14.78
CA TYR A 701 -30.17 -23.14 -14.40
C TYR A 701 -30.83 -23.95 -15.54
N TYR A 702 -30.68 -23.51 -16.79
CA TYR A 702 -31.21 -24.20 -17.97
C TYR A 702 -30.69 -25.64 -18.10
N ASN A 703 -31.58 -26.62 -18.34
CA ASN A 703 -31.28 -28.05 -18.54
C ASN A 703 -30.46 -28.75 -17.43
N ILE A 704 -30.25 -28.14 -16.26
CA ILE A 704 -29.46 -28.75 -15.17
C ILE A 704 -30.26 -29.85 -14.45
N THR A 705 -31.55 -29.62 -14.21
CA THR A 705 -32.47 -30.62 -13.66
C THR A 705 -33.26 -31.28 -14.79
N ASN A 706 -33.02 -32.57 -15.00
CA ASN A 706 -33.69 -33.39 -16.01
C ASN A 706 -34.45 -34.55 -15.35
N GLU A 707 -35.34 -35.20 -16.11
CA GLU A 707 -36.26 -36.22 -15.57
C GLU A 707 -35.56 -37.48 -15.03
N LYS A 708 -34.28 -37.68 -15.37
CA LYS A 708 -33.42 -38.75 -14.85
C LYS A 708 -32.46 -38.30 -13.75
N VAL A 709 -32.24 -37.00 -13.57
CA VAL A 709 -31.21 -36.43 -12.68
C VAL A 709 -31.70 -35.12 -12.06
N LYS A 710 -31.89 -35.12 -10.73
CA LYS A 710 -32.05 -33.88 -9.96
C LYS A 710 -30.77 -33.06 -10.05
N GLY A 711 -30.87 -31.83 -10.55
CA GLY A 711 -29.79 -30.86 -10.51
C GLY A 711 -29.58 -30.33 -9.10
N PHE A 712 -28.31 -30.15 -8.72
CA PHE A 712 -27.92 -29.60 -7.43
C PHE A 712 -26.83 -28.54 -7.64
N ASP A 713 -26.98 -27.40 -6.99
CA ASP A 713 -25.98 -26.34 -6.98
C ASP A 713 -25.04 -26.55 -5.80
N TYR A 714 -23.79 -26.94 -6.07
CA TYR A 714 -22.79 -27.22 -5.04
C TYR A 714 -22.17 -25.96 -4.42
N ALA A 715 -22.27 -24.79 -5.07
CA ALA A 715 -21.78 -23.53 -4.52
C ALA A 715 -22.73 -22.99 -3.45
N ARG A 716 -24.04 -23.05 -3.69
CA ARG A 716 -25.12 -22.58 -2.81
C ARG A 716 -25.76 -23.68 -1.95
N LYS A 717 -25.52 -24.96 -2.28
CA LYS A 717 -26.04 -26.15 -1.61
C LYS A 717 -27.58 -26.27 -1.65
N ILE A 718 -28.15 -26.06 -2.84
CA ILE A 718 -29.61 -26.07 -3.07
C ILE A 718 -30.00 -27.01 -4.23
N GLU A 719 -31.19 -27.61 -4.15
CA GLU A 719 -31.78 -28.30 -5.32
C GLU A 719 -32.21 -27.28 -6.39
N VAL A 720 -31.94 -27.60 -7.65
CA VAL A 720 -32.19 -26.73 -8.81
C VAL A 720 -33.57 -27.04 -9.42
N PRO A 721 -34.43 -26.03 -9.67
CA PRO A 721 -35.73 -26.26 -10.33
C PRO A 721 -35.56 -26.71 -11.79
N LYS A 722 -36.55 -27.47 -12.30
CA LYS A 722 -36.59 -27.95 -13.69
C LYS A 722 -36.90 -26.80 -14.66
N ILE A 723 -35.89 -26.31 -15.39
CA ILE A 723 -36.02 -25.26 -16.41
C ILE A 723 -35.58 -25.82 -17.77
N GLN A 724 -36.55 -26.08 -18.66
CA GLN A 724 -36.30 -26.73 -19.97
C GLN A 724 -36.75 -25.91 -21.20
N ASN A 725 -37.59 -24.88 -21.01
CA ASN A 725 -38.11 -24.07 -22.11
C ASN A 725 -37.47 -22.67 -22.10
N LEU A 726 -36.71 -22.35 -23.14
CA LEU A 726 -36.30 -21.01 -23.53
C LEU A 726 -36.98 -20.67 -24.86
N LYS A 727 -37.52 -19.46 -24.98
CA LYS A 727 -38.21 -18.98 -26.19
C LYS A 727 -37.30 -18.10 -27.04
N TYR A 728 -36.53 -17.22 -26.40
CA TYR A 728 -35.77 -16.16 -27.08
C TYR A 728 -34.26 -16.42 -27.18
N PHE A 729 -33.78 -17.49 -26.54
CA PHE A 729 -32.37 -17.85 -26.44
C PHE A 729 -32.14 -19.31 -26.87
N GLU A 730 -30.96 -19.59 -27.42
CA GLU A 730 -30.48 -20.94 -27.74
C GLU A 730 -29.12 -21.18 -27.09
N GLU A 731 -28.94 -22.31 -26.40
CA GLU A 731 -27.63 -22.71 -25.86
C GLU A 731 -26.74 -23.18 -27.01
N VAL A 732 -25.56 -22.56 -27.18
CA VAL A 732 -24.62 -22.91 -28.26
C VAL A 732 -23.28 -23.44 -27.73
N PHE A 733 -22.86 -22.97 -26.55
CA PHE A 733 -21.67 -23.50 -25.87
C PHE A 733 -21.85 -23.45 -24.35
N THR A 734 -21.42 -24.51 -23.67
CA THR A 734 -21.22 -24.57 -22.22
C THR A 734 -19.88 -25.27 -21.97
N SER A 735 -19.07 -24.73 -21.05
CA SER A 735 -17.72 -25.25 -20.75
C SER A 735 -17.75 -26.59 -20.01
N ASP A 736 -16.65 -27.33 -19.98
CA ASP A 736 -16.60 -28.72 -19.47
C ASP A 736 -17.08 -28.87 -18.02
N ILE A 737 -16.84 -27.87 -17.17
CA ILE A 737 -17.23 -27.86 -15.74
C ILE A 737 -18.40 -26.89 -15.51
N TRP A 738 -19.08 -26.52 -16.60
CA TRP A 738 -20.26 -25.65 -16.69
C TRP A 738 -20.03 -24.27 -16.05
N GLY A 739 -18.77 -23.83 -15.92
CA GLY A 739 -18.40 -22.52 -15.37
C GLY A 739 -18.92 -21.33 -16.18
N PHE A 740 -19.06 -21.50 -17.51
CA PHE A 740 -19.55 -20.48 -18.42
C PHE A 740 -20.51 -21.06 -19.46
N ARG A 741 -21.54 -20.29 -19.81
CA ARG A 741 -22.58 -20.67 -20.77
C ARG A 741 -22.84 -19.53 -21.74
N LEU A 742 -22.81 -19.81 -23.04
CA LEU A 742 -23.01 -18.87 -24.13
C LEU A 742 -24.31 -19.17 -24.87
N TYR A 743 -25.18 -18.16 -24.92
CA TYR A 743 -26.48 -18.23 -25.57
C TYR A 743 -26.49 -17.37 -26.83
N LYS A 744 -26.95 -17.93 -27.95
CA LYS A 744 -27.27 -17.16 -29.16
C LYS A 744 -28.70 -16.60 -29.04
N ILE A 745 -28.89 -15.37 -29.48
CA ILE A 745 -30.16 -14.67 -29.38
C ILE A 745 -30.99 -14.97 -30.64
N LYS A 746 -32.24 -15.41 -30.46
CA LYS A 746 -33.10 -15.79 -31.58
C LYS A 746 -33.65 -14.55 -32.29
N GLN A 747 -33.35 -14.41 -33.57
CA GLN A 747 -33.97 -13.39 -34.41
C GLN A 747 -35.38 -13.84 -34.81
N PHE A 748 -36.39 -13.37 -34.06
CA PHE A 748 -37.77 -13.40 -34.52
C PHE A 748 -37.98 -12.22 -35.46
N VAL A 749 -38.14 -12.57 -36.74
CA VAL A 749 -38.60 -11.71 -37.86
C VAL A 749 -40.07 -11.37 -37.65
#